data_AF-A0A1F5MK10-F1
#
_entry.id   AF-A0A1F5MK10-F1
#
_cell.length_a   1.000
_cell.length_b   1.000
_cell.length_c   1.000
_cell.angle_alpha   90.00
_cell.angle_beta   90.00
_cell.angle_gamma   90.00
#
_symmetry.space_group_name_H-M   'P 1'
#
loop_
_entity.id
_entity.type
_entity.pdbx_description
1 polymer ?
#
loop_
_entity_poly.entity_id
_entity_poly.type
_entity_poly.pdbx_seq_one_letter_code
_entity_poly.pdbx_strand_id
1 'polypeptide(L)'
;MRAVWVIWALLFLLAAFPVKALALENQFITIANPVRVSEFKDRDPITSLFSQYKEISSRKLPATWLFSYDVLQTPGLDKFTNSLDLTQELGIWMEVTPNLAEKSNVKYNQTDSWHRSTSVFLSGYLQPERIRMIDHVFQKFKGSFGYYPKSVGAWWIDAYSLEYMQTKYGVVANLGVADQHSTDGYHVWGQYWGIPFYPSKLHSGSPAQKMENKLDVVNLQWAPRDPLKGYGTNRASLYSTQDWFVINLPKEYFIELINLYGESHNNQFGQIVLGLEGDFPQETYRGIFATEMEIIKKLRDGGEFQVTNMKDFATWYKKSFPQLSPIHSIISDDSVWYQSPFYRIGFKYNKSKKLFSVVDLRVYTDGYREPYFQSPNKELDLYINLLSAFDSADNQLEKWELLAEEFKVEVKPENIIRVNLGADQYFELSSANINLSSQIKIPESVKNYPLLTYQKYNSQSLKPALTWPFPQEGLVFTALTLEAEYLLHTRKVQLLVGLVSILLVIILAKIRVSEVKISLKILMAAVILMVLLGPGIFWYSTNQISYFVSSDELAALLKLSSLPNGKVMVADRNCLQCISHSTERPAVFANRREYVSRVSKKPIVYNSAIFSAKDRSQARQEMKNLGVKYVYTVKYEDYKEVLPFSPGDLNVEKIFENANAQIWMVRI
;
A
#
# COMPACT_ATOMS: atom_id res chain seq x y z
N MET A 1 -0.79 13.40 75.05
CA MET A 1 -1.05 14.50 74.09
C MET A 1 0.11 14.78 73.14
N ARG A 2 1.39 14.86 73.56
CA ARG A 2 2.52 15.19 72.66
C ARG A 2 2.75 14.21 71.49
N ALA A 3 2.52 12.91 71.66
CA ALA A 3 2.69 11.92 70.59
C ALA A 3 1.66 12.05 69.44
N VAL A 4 0.45 12.53 69.74
CA VAL A 4 -0.61 12.70 68.75
C VAL A 4 -0.29 13.88 67.82
N TRP A 5 0.26 14.97 68.36
CA TRP A 5 0.68 16.13 67.56
C TRP A 5 1.84 15.83 66.61
N VAL A 6 2.75 14.92 66.97
CA VAL A 6 3.85 14.49 66.08
C VAL A 6 3.33 13.65 64.91
N ILE A 7 2.34 12.79 65.14
CA ILE A 7 1.71 11.98 64.09
C ILE A 7 0.91 12.86 63.14
N TRP A 8 0.16 13.85 63.65
CA TRP A 8 -0.54 14.82 62.82
C TRP A 8 0.41 15.73 62.05
N ALA A 9 1.54 16.15 62.64
CA ALA A 9 2.56 16.92 61.93
C ALA A 9 3.25 16.12 60.81
N LEU A 10 3.51 14.82 61.01
CA LEU A 10 4.06 13.93 59.99
C LEU A 10 3.06 13.64 58.85
N LEU A 11 1.77 13.46 59.17
CA LEU A 11 0.70 13.31 58.17
C LEU A 11 0.48 14.61 57.37
N PHE A 12 0.60 15.77 58.01
CA PHE A 12 0.52 17.06 57.32
C PHE A 12 1.74 17.32 56.42
N LEU A 13 2.94 16.87 56.84
CA LEU A 13 4.15 16.91 56.02
C LEU A 13 4.06 15.98 54.80
N LEU A 14 3.42 14.81 54.92
CA LEU A 14 3.13 13.92 53.78
C LEU A 14 2.05 14.47 52.84
N ALA A 15 1.11 15.28 53.33
CA ALA A 15 0.08 15.94 52.54
C ALA A 15 0.52 17.29 51.92
N ALA A 16 1.63 17.88 52.41
CA ALA A 16 2.16 19.16 51.94
C ALA A 16 3.12 19.03 50.74
N PHE A 17 3.53 17.82 50.37
CA PHE A 17 4.19 17.60 49.08
C PHE A 17 3.10 17.38 48.02
N PRO A 18 2.97 18.26 47.01
CA PRO A 18 2.20 17.93 45.84
C PRO A 18 2.91 16.74 45.19
N VAL A 19 2.40 15.53 45.40
CA VAL A 19 2.67 14.44 44.48
C VAL A 19 2.02 14.89 43.18
N LYS A 20 2.79 15.58 42.34
CA LYS A 20 2.54 15.53 40.91
C LYS A 20 2.68 14.06 40.57
N ALA A 21 1.58 13.32 40.64
CA ALA A 21 1.42 12.15 39.80
C ALA A 21 1.54 12.74 38.39
N LEU A 22 2.76 12.73 37.85
CA LEU A 22 2.96 12.90 36.42
C LEU A 22 2.15 11.76 35.82
N ALA A 23 0.93 12.08 35.37
CA ALA A 23 0.22 11.18 34.49
C ALA A 23 1.19 10.99 33.32
N LEU A 24 1.74 9.78 33.22
CA LEU A 24 2.68 9.48 32.16
C LEU A 24 1.96 9.78 30.86
N GLU A 25 2.53 10.67 30.06
CA GLU A 25 1.99 10.94 28.74
C GLU A 25 1.88 9.63 27.96
N ASN A 26 0.97 9.57 26.98
CA ASN A 26 0.72 8.36 26.20
C ASN A 26 1.89 8.09 25.23
N GLN A 27 3.05 7.72 25.77
CA GLN A 27 4.31 7.54 25.05
C GLN A 27 4.73 6.07 25.13
N PHE A 28 4.81 5.40 23.99
CA PHE A 28 4.94 3.95 23.93
C PHE A 28 6.17 3.50 23.15
N ILE A 29 6.86 2.52 23.71
CA ILE A 29 7.80 1.67 22.98
C ILE A 29 7.19 0.27 22.94
N THR A 30 6.94 -0.26 21.75
CA THR A 30 6.40 -1.61 21.58
C THR A 30 7.51 -2.54 21.11
N ILE A 31 7.81 -3.59 21.87
CA ILE A 31 8.83 -4.56 21.49
C ILE A 31 8.19 -5.74 20.79
N ALA A 32 8.63 -6.04 19.57
CA ALA A 32 8.20 -7.21 18.80
C ALA A 32 9.41 -7.91 18.19
N ASN A 33 9.41 -9.24 18.13
CA ASN A 33 10.50 -10.02 17.57
C ASN A 33 9.92 -11.07 16.62
N PRO A 34 10.06 -10.88 15.29
CA PRO A 34 9.80 -11.92 14.30
C PRO A 34 10.75 -13.09 14.50
N VAL A 35 10.26 -14.31 14.64
CA VAL A 35 11.09 -15.50 14.88
C VAL A 35 10.84 -16.51 13.78
N ARG A 36 11.90 -16.82 13.03
CA ARG A 36 11.91 -17.78 11.93
C ARG A 36 13.03 -18.80 12.12
N VAL A 37 12.96 -19.91 11.41
CA VAL A 37 14.10 -20.83 11.26
C VAL A 37 15.04 -20.21 10.24
N SER A 38 16.31 -20.01 10.61
CA SER A 38 17.30 -19.44 9.69
C SER A 38 17.55 -20.37 8.51
N GLU A 39 17.78 -19.79 7.33
CA GLU A 39 18.31 -20.56 6.19
C GLU A 39 19.76 -21.02 6.40
N PHE A 40 20.50 -20.29 7.23
CA PHE A 40 21.88 -20.59 7.56
C PHE A 40 21.93 -21.73 8.59
N LYS A 41 22.35 -22.92 8.12
CA LYS A 41 22.32 -24.18 8.89
C LYS A 41 23.18 -24.21 10.15
N ASP A 42 24.10 -23.27 10.30
CA ASP A 42 24.96 -23.10 11.47
C ASP A 42 24.26 -22.39 12.64
N ARG A 43 23.00 -21.95 12.45
CA ARG A 43 22.22 -21.24 13.46
C ARG A 43 21.11 -22.12 14.01
N ASP A 44 21.24 -22.51 15.28
CA ASP A 44 20.16 -23.20 15.99
C ASP A 44 19.07 -22.21 16.42
N PRO A 45 17.82 -22.34 15.93
CA PRO A 45 16.75 -21.39 16.21
C PRO A 45 16.46 -21.24 17.71
N ILE A 46 16.53 -22.32 18.48
CA ILE A 46 16.23 -22.30 19.92
C ILE A 46 17.33 -21.55 20.67
N THR A 47 18.59 -21.79 20.34
CA THR A 47 19.73 -21.11 20.95
C THR A 47 19.72 -19.61 20.64
N SER A 48 19.45 -19.21 19.39
CA SER A 48 19.28 -17.79 19.01
C SER A 48 18.15 -17.15 19.80
N LEU A 49 17.00 -17.83 19.88
CA LEU A 49 15.82 -17.37 20.60
C LEU A 49 16.07 -17.19 22.11
N PHE A 50 16.75 -18.13 22.77
CA PHE A 50 17.16 -17.97 24.18
C PHE A 50 18.15 -16.83 24.37
N SER A 51 19.09 -16.63 23.44
CA SER A 51 20.04 -15.52 23.51
C SER A 51 19.34 -14.17 23.40
N GLN A 52 18.37 -14.04 22.50
CA GLN A 52 17.55 -12.83 22.38
C GLN A 52 16.71 -12.59 23.64
N TYR A 53 16.00 -13.61 24.13
CA TYR A 53 15.16 -13.49 25.33
C TYR A 53 15.96 -13.18 26.59
N LYS A 54 17.20 -13.65 26.71
CA LYS A 54 18.07 -13.30 27.84
C LYS A 54 18.26 -11.78 27.97
N GLU A 55 18.40 -11.07 26.86
CA GLU A 55 18.57 -9.61 26.88
C GLU A 55 17.27 -8.89 27.26
N ILE A 56 16.11 -9.43 26.88
CA ILE A 56 14.78 -8.92 27.25
C ILE A 56 14.48 -9.16 28.73
N SER A 57 14.59 -10.41 29.18
CA SER A 57 14.22 -10.87 30.53
C SER A 57 15.11 -10.27 31.61
N SER A 58 16.42 -10.18 31.39
CA SER A 58 17.35 -9.53 32.33
C SER A 58 17.01 -8.07 32.62
N ARG A 59 16.31 -7.41 31.68
CA ARG A 59 15.86 -6.02 31.76
C ARG A 59 14.38 -5.89 32.13
N LYS A 60 13.67 -7.02 32.29
CA LYS A 60 12.24 -7.11 32.60
C LYS A 60 11.35 -6.37 31.59
N LEU A 61 11.71 -6.44 30.31
CA LEU A 61 10.98 -5.74 29.25
C LEU A 61 9.84 -6.63 28.71
N PRO A 62 8.61 -6.12 28.56
CA PRO A 62 7.56 -6.83 27.84
C PRO A 62 7.92 -6.91 26.35
N ALA A 63 7.61 -8.02 25.70
CA ALA A 63 7.86 -8.20 24.27
C ALA A 63 6.88 -9.18 23.63
N THR A 64 6.67 -9.05 22.32
CA THR A 64 5.96 -10.04 21.51
C THR A 64 6.94 -10.92 20.74
N TRP A 65 6.70 -12.23 20.71
CA TRP A 65 7.44 -13.23 19.96
C TRP A 65 6.53 -13.80 18.87
N LEU A 66 6.77 -13.43 17.61
CA LEU A 66 5.97 -13.85 16.48
C LEU A 66 6.61 -15.09 15.85
N PHE A 67 6.06 -16.27 16.10
CA PHE A 67 6.65 -17.53 15.59
C PHE A 67 6.15 -17.85 14.18
N SER A 68 7.07 -18.19 13.27
CA SER A 68 6.70 -18.84 12.02
C SER A 68 6.17 -20.26 12.27
N TYR A 69 5.45 -20.81 11.30
CA TYR A 69 4.93 -22.18 11.42
C TYR A 69 6.03 -23.21 11.70
N ASP A 70 7.20 -23.05 11.10
CA ASP A 70 8.32 -23.98 11.26
C ASP A 70 8.92 -23.89 12.66
N VAL A 71 8.98 -22.70 13.25
CA VAL A 71 9.42 -22.54 14.65
C VAL A 71 8.49 -23.29 15.60
N LEU A 72 7.17 -23.29 15.36
CA LEU A 72 6.20 -24.06 16.16
C LEU A 72 6.41 -25.58 16.10
N GLN A 73 7.22 -26.09 15.17
CA GLN A 73 7.60 -27.50 15.08
C GLN A 73 8.99 -27.79 15.64
N THR A 74 9.78 -26.76 15.98
CA THR A 74 11.17 -26.93 16.42
C THR A 74 11.23 -27.62 17.78
N PRO A 75 11.97 -28.73 17.92
CA PRO A 75 12.17 -29.38 19.20
C PRO A 75 12.82 -28.44 20.22
N GLY A 76 12.30 -28.42 21.46
CA GLY A 76 12.81 -27.56 22.52
C GLY A 76 12.15 -26.17 22.61
N LEU A 77 11.23 -25.84 21.69
CA LEU A 77 10.42 -24.61 21.80
C LEU A 77 9.62 -24.57 23.11
N ASP A 78 9.13 -25.71 23.57
CA ASP A 78 8.42 -25.85 24.85
C ASP A 78 9.27 -25.37 26.03
N LYS A 79 10.56 -25.68 26.04
CA LYS A 79 11.50 -25.18 27.07
C LYS A 79 11.60 -23.66 27.04
N PHE A 80 11.65 -23.07 25.85
CA PHE A 80 11.65 -21.63 25.69
C PHE A 80 10.36 -21.01 26.22
N THR A 81 9.21 -21.49 25.74
CA THR A 81 7.91 -20.91 26.10
C THR A 81 7.58 -21.07 27.59
N ASN A 82 8.02 -22.18 28.20
CA ASN A 82 7.87 -22.40 29.65
C ASN A 82 8.77 -21.47 30.50
N SER A 83 9.78 -20.83 29.91
CA SER A 83 10.66 -19.89 30.59
C SER A 83 10.17 -18.43 30.53
N LEU A 84 9.13 -18.16 29.76
CA LEU A 84 8.58 -16.82 29.56
C LEU A 84 7.78 -16.35 30.78
N ASP A 85 7.95 -15.09 31.15
CA ASP A 85 7.09 -14.44 32.13
C ASP A 85 5.77 -13.93 31.50
N LEU A 86 4.84 -13.48 32.34
CA LEU A 86 3.50 -13.04 31.92
C LEU A 86 3.48 -11.79 31.03
N THR A 87 4.60 -11.07 30.94
CA THR A 87 4.72 -9.86 30.12
C THR A 87 5.13 -10.17 28.67
N GLN A 88 5.51 -11.43 28.41
CA GLN A 88 5.85 -11.93 27.09
C GLN A 88 4.60 -12.41 26.35
N GLU A 89 4.38 -11.90 25.16
CA GLU A 89 3.28 -12.31 24.29
C GLU A 89 3.77 -13.28 23.22
N LEU A 90 3.02 -14.34 22.95
CA LEU A 90 3.24 -15.22 21.81
C LEU A 90 2.25 -14.89 20.68
N GLY A 91 2.74 -14.79 19.45
CA GLY A 91 1.96 -14.57 18.24
C GLY A 91 2.50 -15.34 17.04
N ILE A 92 2.02 -14.99 15.84
CA ILE A 92 2.40 -15.66 14.58
C ILE A 92 3.15 -14.71 13.65
N TRP A 93 4.30 -15.17 13.16
CA TRP A 93 4.95 -14.59 11.98
C TRP A 93 4.48 -15.34 10.73
N MET A 94 3.61 -14.71 9.95
CA MET A 94 2.90 -15.29 8.83
C MET A 94 3.77 -15.30 7.57
N GLU A 95 4.72 -16.23 7.54
CA GLU A 95 5.47 -16.57 6.34
C GLU A 95 5.04 -17.94 5.82
N VAL A 96 4.81 -18.00 4.50
CA VAL A 96 4.54 -19.26 3.83
C VAL A 96 5.86 -19.96 3.57
N THR A 97 6.03 -21.12 4.22
CA THR A 97 7.17 -22.02 4.03
C THR A 97 6.74 -23.27 3.26
N PRO A 98 7.67 -24.04 2.68
CA PRO A 98 7.33 -25.32 2.04
C PRO A 98 6.53 -26.24 2.97
N ASN A 99 6.93 -26.30 4.25
CA ASN A 99 6.28 -27.14 5.25
C ASN A 99 4.89 -26.61 5.64
N LEU A 100 4.69 -25.29 5.78
CA LEU A 100 3.34 -24.76 6.00
C LEU A 100 2.42 -25.06 4.82
N ALA A 101 2.88 -24.82 3.59
CA ALA A 101 2.11 -25.08 2.39
C ALA A 101 1.73 -26.57 2.26
N GLU A 102 2.71 -27.47 2.39
CA GLU A 102 2.50 -28.92 2.33
C GLU A 102 1.47 -29.38 3.37
N LYS A 103 1.64 -28.98 4.64
CA LYS A 103 0.75 -29.40 5.73
C LYS A 103 -0.65 -28.80 5.61
N SER A 104 -0.79 -27.71 4.88
CA SER A 104 -2.08 -27.07 4.57
C SER A 104 -2.70 -27.57 3.27
N ASN A 105 -2.11 -28.57 2.61
CA ASN A 105 -2.51 -29.06 1.29
C ASN A 105 -2.60 -27.91 0.26
N VAL A 106 -1.53 -27.12 0.20
CA VAL A 106 -1.31 -26.02 -0.74
C VAL A 106 0.02 -26.29 -1.45
N LYS A 107 0.05 -26.11 -2.77
CA LYS A 107 1.31 -26.23 -3.52
C LYS A 107 2.18 -25.01 -3.20
N TYR A 108 3.37 -25.24 -2.66
CA TYR A 108 4.33 -24.16 -2.43
C TYR A 108 4.78 -23.53 -3.76
N ASN A 109 4.76 -22.20 -3.83
CA ASN A 109 5.28 -21.46 -4.98
C ASN A 109 6.82 -21.41 -4.90
N GLN A 110 7.50 -22.49 -5.27
CA GLN A 110 8.96 -22.52 -5.29
C GLN A 110 9.52 -21.52 -6.33
N THR A 111 10.41 -20.64 -5.89
CA THR A 111 11.13 -19.67 -6.73
C THR A 111 12.64 -19.80 -6.52
N ASP A 112 13.43 -18.84 -7.01
CA ASP A 112 14.88 -18.78 -6.85
C ASP A 112 15.33 -18.48 -5.42
N SER A 113 14.47 -17.92 -4.57
CA SER A 113 14.73 -17.73 -3.14
C SER A 113 13.44 -17.70 -2.32
N TRP A 114 13.49 -18.12 -1.06
CA TRP A 114 12.32 -18.15 -0.19
C TRP A 114 11.64 -16.78 -0.02
N HIS A 115 12.41 -15.69 0.03
CA HIS A 115 11.93 -14.33 0.30
C HIS A 115 11.21 -13.70 -0.91
N ARG A 116 11.08 -14.40 -2.04
CA ARG A 116 10.27 -13.88 -3.14
C ARG A 116 8.82 -13.74 -2.72
N SER A 117 8.22 -12.61 -3.07
CA SER A 117 6.89 -12.22 -2.60
C SER A 117 5.79 -13.23 -2.95
N THR A 118 5.84 -13.84 -4.14
CA THR A 118 4.92 -14.93 -4.55
C THR A 118 5.08 -16.20 -3.72
N SER A 119 6.25 -16.42 -3.11
CA SER A 119 6.57 -17.60 -2.30
C SER A 119 6.21 -17.41 -0.83
N VAL A 120 6.67 -16.30 -0.24
CA VAL A 120 6.65 -16.05 1.21
C VAL A 120 5.34 -15.44 1.71
N PHE A 121 4.62 -14.66 0.89
CA PHE A 121 3.40 -13.99 1.34
C PHE A 121 2.13 -14.74 0.95
N LEU A 122 1.11 -14.61 1.80
CA LEU A 122 -0.24 -15.10 1.51
C LEU A 122 -0.79 -14.55 0.19
N SER A 123 -0.46 -13.31 -0.17
CA SER A 123 -0.87 -12.68 -1.44
C SER A 123 -0.40 -13.43 -2.68
N GLY A 124 0.63 -14.28 -2.59
CA GLY A 124 1.08 -15.17 -3.67
C GLY A 124 0.16 -16.37 -3.97
N TYR A 125 -0.82 -16.62 -3.10
CA TYR A 125 -1.71 -17.79 -3.16
C TYR A 125 -3.17 -17.36 -3.35
N LEU A 126 -4.03 -18.30 -3.76
CA LEU A 126 -5.46 -18.04 -3.89
C LEU A 126 -6.13 -17.91 -2.53
N GLN A 127 -7.22 -17.14 -2.42
CA GLN A 127 -7.94 -16.94 -1.15
C GLN A 127 -8.29 -18.25 -0.39
N PRO A 128 -8.79 -19.33 -1.04
CA PRO A 128 -9.04 -20.59 -0.34
C PRO A 128 -7.76 -21.26 0.17
N GLU A 129 -6.61 -21.04 -0.47
CA GLU A 129 -5.30 -21.54 -0.04
C GLU A 129 -4.78 -20.72 1.14
N ARG A 130 -4.94 -19.39 1.09
CA ARG A 130 -4.64 -18.49 2.21
C ARG A 130 -5.39 -18.93 3.46
N ILE A 131 -6.70 -19.15 3.35
CA ILE A 131 -7.55 -19.63 4.44
C ILE A 131 -7.03 -20.94 5.04
N ARG A 132 -6.68 -21.93 4.20
CA ARG A 132 -6.17 -23.22 4.70
C ARG A 132 -4.86 -23.05 5.48
N MET A 133 -3.93 -22.24 4.98
CA MET A 133 -2.67 -21.97 5.67
C MET A 133 -2.87 -21.22 6.98
N ILE A 134 -3.73 -20.20 7.00
CA ILE A 134 -4.09 -19.47 8.22
C ILE A 134 -4.71 -20.42 9.23
N ASP A 135 -5.71 -21.20 8.82
CA ASP A 135 -6.38 -22.14 9.71
C ASP A 135 -5.39 -23.14 10.29
N HIS A 136 -4.51 -23.71 9.46
CA HIS A 136 -3.54 -24.71 9.89
C HIS A 136 -2.55 -24.15 10.93
N VAL A 137 -1.94 -22.99 10.67
CA VAL A 137 -0.99 -22.39 11.62
C VAL A 137 -1.68 -21.94 12.91
N PHE A 138 -2.92 -21.43 12.84
CA PHE A 138 -3.67 -21.03 14.04
C PHE A 138 -4.11 -22.24 14.87
N GLN A 139 -4.51 -23.35 14.24
CA GLN A 139 -4.80 -24.59 14.98
C GLN A 139 -3.54 -25.17 15.61
N LYS A 140 -2.40 -25.15 14.91
CA LYS A 140 -1.12 -25.57 15.48
C LYS A 140 -0.76 -24.71 16.69
N PHE A 141 -0.86 -23.39 16.58
CA PHE A 141 -0.61 -22.45 17.68
C PHE A 141 -1.50 -22.74 18.89
N LYS A 142 -2.82 -22.90 18.67
CA LYS A 142 -3.75 -23.25 19.74
C LYS A 142 -3.45 -24.63 20.35
N GLY A 143 -3.04 -25.60 19.55
CA GLY A 143 -2.60 -26.91 20.03
C GLY A 143 -1.38 -26.82 20.95
N SER A 144 -0.46 -25.90 20.67
CA SER A 144 0.75 -25.68 21.49
C SER A 144 0.48 -24.86 22.75
N PHE A 145 -0.40 -23.85 22.70
CA PHE A 145 -0.51 -22.84 23.76
C PHE A 145 -1.90 -22.72 24.41
N GLY A 146 -2.91 -23.42 23.89
CA GLY A 146 -4.27 -23.45 24.45
C GLY A 146 -5.18 -22.28 24.04
N TYR A 147 -4.68 -21.29 23.30
CA TYR A 147 -5.44 -20.12 22.82
C TYR A 147 -5.03 -19.73 21.40
N TYR A 148 -5.84 -18.89 20.72
CA TYR A 148 -5.48 -18.32 19.40
C TYR A 148 -4.66 -17.04 19.55
N PRO A 149 -3.69 -16.77 18.65
CA PRO A 149 -2.82 -15.61 18.76
C PRO A 149 -3.61 -14.30 18.67
N LYS A 150 -3.18 -13.30 19.43
CA LYS A 150 -3.75 -11.94 19.39
C LYS A 150 -3.00 -11.00 18.47
N SER A 151 -1.71 -11.28 18.26
CA SER A 151 -0.84 -10.55 17.34
C SER A 151 -0.35 -11.46 16.24
N VAL A 152 -0.35 -10.93 15.03
CA VAL A 152 0.29 -11.52 13.85
C VAL A 152 1.27 -10.53 13.25
N GLY A 153 2.14 -10.98 12.37
CA GLY A 153 2.95 -10.09 11.56
C GLY A 153 3.53 -10.80 10.36
N ALA A 154 3.90 -10.03 9.35
CA ALA A 154 4.75 -10.43 8.24
C ALA A 154 5.30 -9.14 7.63
N TRP A 155 6.24 -9.22 6.70
CA TRP A 155 6.57 -8.03 5.92
C TRP A 155 5.33 -7.45 5.21
N TRP A 156 4.41 -8.31 4.76
CA TRP A 156 3.10 -7.91 4.27
C TRP A 156 2.02 -8.96 4.55
N ILE A 157 0.87 -8.53 5.09
CA ILE A 157 -0.36 -9.34 5.13
C ILE A 157 -1.46 -8.53 4.41
N ASP A 158 -2.07 -9.13 3.40
CA ASP A 158 -3.13 -8.51 2.61
C ASP A 158 -4.42 -8.34 3.40
N ALA A 159 -5.26 -7.39 3.00
CA ALA A 159 -6.49 -7.03 3.70
C ALA A 159 -7.47 -8.20 3.85
N TYR A 160 -7.58 -9.06 2.83
CA TYR A 160 -8.46 -10.24 2.88
C TYR A 160 -7.99 -11.21 3.97
N SER A 161 -6.69 -11.52 3.98
CA SER A 161 -6.10 -12.40 5.00
C SER A 161 -6.23 -11.83 6.41
N LEU A 162 -5.97 -10.53 6.60
CA LEU A 162 -6.13 -9.86 7.90
C LEU A 162 -7.58 -9.82 8.38
N GLU A 163 -8.54 -9.53 7.49
CA GLU A 163 -9.97 -9.56 7.83
C GLU A 163 -10.40 -10.96 8.27
N TYR A 164 -9.96 -12.00 7.57
CA TYR A 164 -10.25 -13.37 7.95
C TYR A 164 -9.67 -13.73 9.34
N MET A 165 -8.41 -13.37 9.59
CA MET A 165 -7.76 -13.56 10.89
C MET A 165 -8.48 -12.81 12.02
N GLN A 166 -8.89 -11.57 11.77
CA GLN A 166 -9.62 -10.75 12.73
C GLN A 166 -11.00 -11.36 13.03
N THR A 167 -11.77 -11.69 11.99
CA THR A 167 -13.16 -12.13 12.14
C THR A 167 -13.24 -13.52 12.78
N LYS A 168 -12.39 -14.46 12.34
CA LYS A 168 -12.44 -15.85 12.80
C LYS A 168 -11.70 -16.07 14.12
N TYR A 169 -10.55 -15.42 14.29
CA TYR A 169 -9.64 -15.71 15.41
C TYR A 169 -9.49 -14.56 16.41
N GLY A 170 -10.04 -13.38 16.11
CA GLY A 170 -9.99 -12.22 17.01
C GLY A 170 -8.59 -11.66 17.18
N VAL A 171 -7.80 -11.66 16.11
CA VAL A 171 -6.52 -10.94 16.00
C VAL A 171 -6.80 -9.45 16.18
N VAL A 172 -5.95 -8.76 16.96
CA VAL A 172 -6.10 -7.33 17.28
C VAL A 172 -4.90 -6.48 16.85
N ALA A 173 -3.74 -7.09 16.60
CA ALA A 173 -2.53 -6.40 16.16
C ALA A 173 -1.92 -7.10 14.94
N ASN A 174 -1.46 -6.30 13.98
CA ASN A 174 -0.65 -6.74 12.85
C ASN A 174 0.67 -5.99 12.88
N LEU A 175 1.80 -6.69 12.76
CA LEU A 175 3.09 -6.07 12.47
C LEU A 175 3.35 -6.15 10.96
N GLY A 176 3.34 -5.00 10.28
CA GLY A 176 3.67 -4.87 8.86
C GLY A 176 4.97 -4.10 8.66
N VAL A 177 5.58 -4.20 7.47
CA VAL A 177 6.74 -3.37 7.13
C VAL A 177 6.38 -1.89 7.15
N ALA A 178 7.26 -1.04 7.72
CA ALA A 178 7.12 0.41 7.55
C ALA A 178 7.20 0.80 6.07
N ASP A 179 6.61 1.95 5.73
CA ASP A 179 6.65 2.51 4.38
C ASP A 179 8.09 2.50 3.81
N GLN A 180 8.27 1.89 2.64
CA GLN A 180 9.55 1.78 1.94
C GLN A 180 9.37 1.81 0.43
N HIS A 181 10.20 2.60 -0.24
CA HIS A 181 10.18 2.67 -1.69
C HIS A 181 10.67 1.38 -2.32
N SER A 182 11.76 0.79 -1.83
CA SER A 182 12.23 -0.51 -2.33
C SER A 182 13.30 -1.07 -1.41
N THR A 183 13.07 -2.25 -0.84
CA THR A 183 14.09 -3.03 -0.10
C THR A 183 13.73 -4.51 -0.20
N ASP A 184 14.71 -5.37 -0.47
CA ASP A 184 14.53 -6.83 -0.58
C ASP A 184 13.45 -7.28 -1.57
N GLY A 185 13.23 -6.49 -2.63
CA GLY A 185 12.19 -6.78 -3.62
C GLY A 185 10.77 -6.39 -3.17
N TYR A 186 10.62 -5.65 -2.07
CA TYR A 186 9.33 -5.15 -1.59
C TYR A 186 9.23 -3.62 -1.75
N HIS A 187 8.33 -3.20 -2.63
CA HIS A 187 7.88 -1.83 -2.80
C HIS A 187 6.54 -1.68 -2.07
N VAL A 188 6.56 -1.13 -0.85
CA VAL A 188 5.38 -0.90 -0.03
C VAL A 188 5.32 0.58 0.31
N TRP A 189 4.59 1.33 -0.50
CA TRP A 189 4.77 2.77 -0.61
C TRP A 189 3.44 3.51 -0.57
N GLY A 190 3.34 4.52 0.30
CA GLY A 190 2.16 5.35 0.46
C GLY A 190 1.30 5.08 1.70
N GLN A 191 1.69 4.14 2.59
CA GLN A 191 1.00 3.88 3.85
C GLN A 191 1.09 5.10 4.78
N TYR A 192 0.56 5.04 6.00
CA TYR A 192 1.07 5.98 7.00
C TYR A 192 2.59 5.85 7.13
N TRP A 193 3.29 6.96 7.31
CA TRP A 193 4.71 7.00 7.61
C TRP A 193 4.94 6.70 9.09
N GLY A 194 5.30 5.47 9.44
CA GLY A 194 5.83 5.09 10.74
C GLY A 194 4.86 5.07 11.92
N ILE A 195 3.57 5.35 11.73
CA ILE A 195 2.56 5.48 12.80
C ILE A 195 1.51 4.36 12.71
N PRO A 196 1.01 3.84 13.85
CA PRO A 196 -0.04 2.82 13.86
C PRO A 196 -1.42 3.33 13.44
N PHE A 197 -2.16 2.48 12.71
CA PHE A 197 -3.48 2.82 12.20
C PHE A 197 -4.42 1.61 12.07
N TYR A 198 -5.72 1.87 11.91
CA TYR A 198 -6.70 0.88 11.47
C TYR A 198 -6.74 0.85 9.95
N PRO A 199 -6.40 -0.28 9.32
CA PRO A 199 -6.50 -0.41 7.90
C PRO A 199 -7.95 -0.49 7.42
N SER A 200 -8.15 -0.28 6.12
CA SER A 200 -9.38 -0.61 5.43
C SER A 200 -9.49 -2.11 5.19
N LYS A 201 -10.70 -2.67 5.27
CA LYS A 201 -11.01 -4.05 4.85
C LYS A 201 -10.68 -4.32 3.38
N LEU A 202 -10.58 -3.26 2.58
CA LEU A 202 -10.25 -3.38 1.15
C LEU A 202 -8.76 -3.24 0.87
N HIS A 203 -7.96 -2.67 1.79
CA HIS A 203 -6.54 -2.42 1.57
C HIS A 203 -5.77 -2.25 2.88
N SER A 204 -4.83 -3.16 3.17
CA SER A 204 -4.10 -3.21 4.44
C SER A 204 -3.15 -2.02 4.63
N GLY A 205 -2.62 -1.47 3.54
CA GLY A 205 -1.84 -0.23 3.56
C GLY A 205 -2.63 1.09 3.68
N SER A 206 -3.95 1.09 3.49
CA SER A 206 -4.75 2.33 3.52
C SER A 206 -5.50 2.45 4.85
N PRO A 207 -5.52 3.62 5.51
CA PRO A 207 -6.35 3.84 6.69
C PRO A 207 -7.84 3.78 6.32
N ALA A 208 -8.67 3.28 7.24
CA ALA A 208 -10.11 3.30 7.08
C ALA A 208 -10.70 4.71 7.31
N GLN A 209 -11.61 5.14 6.43
CA GLN A 209 -12.29 6.44 6.54
C GLN A 209 -13.67 6.35 7.17
N LYS A 210 -14.25 5.14 7.20
CA LYS A 210 -15.58 4.88 7.74
C LYS A 210 -15.57 3.59 8.56
N MET A 211 -16.46 3.54 9.55
CA MET A 211 -16.58 2.39 10.46
C MET A 211 -16.93 1.09 9.72
N GLU A 212 -17.74 1.17 8.66
CA GLU A 212 -18.15 0.01 7.85
C GLU A 212 -16.95 -0.69 7.20
N ASN A 213 -15.98 0.10 6.73
CA ASN A 213 -14.77 -0.36 6.07
C ASN A 213 -13.58 -0.52 7.01
N LYS A 214 -13.74 -0.21 8.31
CA LYS A 214 -12.67 -0.38 9.29
C LYS A 214 -12.38 -1.86 9.51
N LEU A 215 -11.14 -2.25 9.24
CA LEU A 215 -10.60 -3.51 9.73
C LEU A 215 -10.11 -3.28 11.17
N ASP A 216 -10.76 -3.92 12.14
CA ASP A 216 -10.57 -3.67 13.57
C ASP A 216 -9.31 -4.38 14.14
N VAL A 217 -8.18 -4.16 13.44
CA VAL A 217 -6.82 -4.60 13.77
C VAL A 217 -5.93 -3.35 13.78
N VAL A 218 -5.07 -3.20 14.77
CA VAL A 218 -4.08 -2.12 14.80
C VAL A 218 -2.87 -2.56 13.98
N ASN A 219 -2.64 -1.90 12.85
CA ASN A 219 -1.46 -2.10 12.03
C ASN A 219 -0.29 -1.31 12.63
N LEU A 220 0.72 -2.02 13.11
CA LEU A 220 1.97 -1.52 13.68
C LEU A 220 3.07 -1.59 12.62
N GLN A 221 3.94 -0.60 12.57
CA GLN A 221 4.97 -0.51 11.54
C GLN A 221 6.34 -0.93 12.08
N TRP A 222 6.87 -1.99 11.50
CA TRP A 222 8.19 -2.53 11.77
C TRP A 222 9.29 -1.62 11.26
N ALA A 223 10.34 -1.46 12.06
CA ALA A 223 11.52 -0.64 11.75
C ALA A 223 11.18 0.79 11.24
N PRO A 224 10.53 1.65 12.06
CA PRO A 224 10.24 3.03 11.67
C PRO A 224 11.46 3.77 11.13
N ARG A 225 11.25 4.54 10.06
CA ARG A 225 12.31 5.18 9.27
C ARG A 225 12.41 6.67 9.50
N ASP A 226 13.57 7.24 9.30
CA ASP A 226 13.78 8.68 9.36
C ASP A 226 12.92 9.41 8.32
N PRO A 227 12.06 10.38 8.72
CA PRO A 227 11.17 11.08 7.79
C PRO A 227 11.88 11.91 6.73
N LEU A 228 13.16 12.26 6.95
CA LEU A 228 13.97 13.05 6.02
C LEU A 228 14.84 12.13 5.16
N LYS A 229 15.62 11.26 5.79
CA LYS A 229 16.62 10.42 5.12
C LYS A 229 16.05 9.08 4.62
N GLY A 230 15.00 8.60 5.27
CA GLY A 230 14.25 7.39 4.93
C GLY A 230 13.34 7.53 3.71
N TYR A 231 12.95 8.77 3.37
CA TYR A 231 12.10 9.03 2.20
C TYR A 231 12.89 9.09 0.90
N GLY A 232 12.79 8.05 0.08
CA GLY A 232 13.33 8.02 -1.27
C GLY A 232 13.68 6.61 -1.74
N THR A 233 14.40 6.54 -2.85
CA THR A 233 14.86 5.30 -3.49
C THR A 233 16.19 4.79 -2.92
N ASN A 234 16.66 3.62 -3.34
CA ASN A 234 17.99 3.07 -3.03
C ASN A 234 18.20 2.86 -1.51
N ARG A 235 19.32 3.35 -0.97
CA ARG A 235 19.74 3.17 0.43
C ARG A 235 18.92 3.99 1.44
N ALA A 236 17.90 4.72 1.00
CA ALA A 236 17.03 5.50 1.89
C ALA A 236 16.42 4.61 2.98
N SER A 237 16.02 3.39 2.64
CA SER A 237 15.42 2.45 3.59
C SER A 237 16.31 2.06 4.77
N LEU A 238 17.64 2.21 4.67
CA LEU A 238 18.61 1.90 5.72
C LEU A 238 18.64 2.96 6.83
N TYR A 239 18.01 4.12 6.63
CA TYR A 239 17.82 5.12 7.67
C TYR A 239 16.61 4.73 8.54
N SER A 240 16.78 3.66 9.30
CA SER A 240 15.75 3.01 10.11
C SER A 240 16.25 2.65 11.50
N THR A 241 15.33 2.36 12.41
CA THR A 241 15.67 1.80 13.74
C THR A 241 16.28 0.41 13.69
N GLN A 242 16.19 -0.31 12.57
CA GLN A 242 16.79 -1.64 12.40
C GLN A 242 18.19 -1.58 11.77
N ASP A 243 18.46 -0.62 10.87
CA ASP A 243 19.63 -0.66 9.99
C ASP A 243 20.67 0.43 10.30
N TRP A 244 20.41 1.30 11.27
CA TRP A 244 21.26 2.46 11.59
C TRP A 244 22.74 2.09 11.80
N PHE A 245 23.01 0.95 12.46
CA PHE A 245 24.37 0.49 12.71
C PHE A 245 25.05 -0.09 11.45
N VAL A 246 24.29 -0.62 10.49
CA VAL A 246 24.80 -1.16 9.22
C VAL A 246 25.39 -0.04 8.34
N ILE A 247 24.88 1.18 8.50
CA ILE A 247 25.39 2.38 7.83
C ILE A 247 26.28 3.25 8.72
N ASN A 248 26.79 2.69 9.83
CA ASN A 248 27.71 3.34 10.78
C ASN A 248 27.16 4.63 11.41
N LEU A 249 25.85 4.73 11.61
CA LEU A 249 25.28 5.81 12.42
C LEU A 249 25.52 5.53 13.91
N PRO A 250 25.63 6.57 14.76
CA PRO A 250 25.84 6.39 16.18
C PRO A 250 24.52 6.08 16.91
N LYS A 251 24.58 5.52 18.12
CA LYS A 251 23.38 5.15 18.91
C LYS A 251 22.47 6.34 19.22
N GLU A 252 23.02 7.55 19.23
CA GLU A 252 22.27 8.80 19.40
C GLU A 252 21.22 8.96 18.29
N TYR A 253 21.52 8.49 17.07
CA TYR A 253 20.54 8.48 15.98
C TYR A 253 19.35 7.55 16.26
N PHE A 254 19.60 6.39 16.87
CA PHE A 254 18.54 5.48 17.30
C PHE A 254 17.66 6.12 18.39
N ILE A 255 18.27 6.82 19.35
CA ILE A 255 17.54 7.58 20.40
C ILE A 255 16.73 8.72 19.78
N GLU A 256 17.28 9.45 18.82
CA GLU A 256 16.56 10.51 18.09
C GLU A 256 15.31 9.96 17.41
N LEU A 257 15.38 8.78 16.79
CA LEU A 257 14.19 8.12 16.22
C LEU A 257 13.19 7.70 17.30
N ILE A 258 13.65 7.16 18.44
CA ILE A 258 12.76 6.83 19.57
C ILE A 258 12.01 8.07 20.02
N ASN A 259 12.70 9.19 20.24
CA ASN A 259 12.06 10.41 20.72
C ASN A 259 11.12 10.99 19.67
N LEU A 260 11.50 10.96 18.39
CA LEU A 260 10.70 11.48 17.29
C LEU A 260 9.35 10.76 17.13
N TYR A 261 9.31 9.45 17.33
CA TYR A 261 8.10 8.63 17.15
C TYR A 261 7.38 8.29 18.45
N GLY A 262 8.13 7.99 19.50
CA GLY A 262 7.62 7.45 20.76
C GLY A 262 7.07 8.53 21.70
N GLU A 263 7.58 9.77 21.64
CA GLU A 263 7.04 10.87 22.44
C GLU A 263 5.73 11.36 21.83
N SER A 264 4.79 11.81 22.67
CA SER A 264 3.51 12.32 22.16
C SER A 264 3.69 13.57 21.33
N HIS A 265 4.64 14.43 21.71
CA HIS A 265 4.77 15.78 21.16
C HIS A 265 3.42 16.52 21.23
N ASN A 266 2.86 16.84 20.07
CA ASN A 266 1.54 17.48 19.94
C ASN A 266 0.43 16.48 19.56
N ASN A 267 0.73 15.19 19.53
CA ASN A 267 -0.21 14.12 19.22
C ASN A 267 -0.89 13.60 20.49
N GLN A 268 -1.99 12.87 20.30
CA GLN A 268 -2.71 12.22 21.42
C GLN A 268 -1.91 11.06 22.05
N PHE A 269 -0.90 10.56 21.34
CA PHE A 269 0.06 9.55 21.78
C PHE A 269 1.30 9.57 20.89
N GLY A 270 2.41 9.00 21.36
CA GLY A 270 3.56 8.62 20.56
C GLY A 270 3.78 7.10 20.64
N GLN A 271 4.23 6.48 19.56
CA GLN A 271 4.53 5.05 19.54
C GLN A 271 5.63 4.72 18.55
N ILE A 272 6.55 3.85 18.98
CA ILE A 272 7.57 3.26 18.12
C ILE A 272 7.66 1.74 18.33
N VAL A 273 7.74 0.97 17.24
CA VAL A 273 8.04 -0.47 17.32
C VAL A 273 9.55 -0.68 17.23
N LEU A 274 10.10 -1.44 18.17
CA LEU A 274 11.51 -1.82 18.21
C LEU A 274 11.63 -3.34 18.37
N GLY A 275 12.77 -3.88 17.94
CA GLY A 275 13.08 -5.29 18.09
C GLY A 275 14.03 -5.76 16.99
N LEU A 276 14.29 -7.06 16.97
CA LEU A 276 15.15 -7.66 15.97
C LEU A 276 14.62 -9.04 15.58
N GLU A 277 14.88 -9.47 14.35
CA GLU A 277 14.52 -10.81 13.92
C GLU A 277 15.26 -11.89 14.75
N GLY A 278 14.63 -13.05 14.92
CA GLY A 278 15.04 -14.16 15.78
C GLY A 278 16.00 -15.15 15.12
N ASP A 279 16.53 -14.84 13.93
CA ASP A 279 17.38 -15.71 13.12
C ASP A 279 18.84 -15.22 12.95
N PHE A 280 19.27 -14.30 13.81
CA PHE A 280 20.66 -13.84 13.89
C PHE A 280 21.52 -14.75 14.80
N PRO A 281 22.87 -14.70 14.66
CA PRO A 281 23.79 -15.31 15.61
C PRO A 281 23.69 -14.69 17.02
N GLN A 282 24.14 -15.45 18.03
CA GLN A 282 24.09 -15.03 19.44
C GLN A 282 24.86 -13.73 19.71
N GLU A 283 25.94 -13.51 18.97
CA GLU A 283 26.80 -12.33 19.06
C GLU A 283 26.05 -11.05 18.71
N THR A 284 25.14 -11.10 17.73
CA THR A 284 24.28 -9.97 17.38
C THR A 284 23.40 -9.58 18.55
N TYR A 285 22.79 -10.57 19.23
CA TYR A 285 21.93 -10.30 20.38
C TYR A 285 22.71 -9.74 21.58
N ARG A 286 23.90 -10.30 21.85
CA ARG A 286 24.77 -9.84 22.95
C ARG A 286 25.43 -8.49 22.66
N GLY A 287 25.45 -8.05 21.41
CA GLY A 287 26.02 -6.79 20.96
C GLY A 287 24.97 -5.70 20.79
N ILE A 288 24.52 -5.50 19.54
CA ILE A 288 23.69 -4.36 19.17
C ILE A 288 22.32 -4.40 19.86
N PHE A 289 21.66 -5.56 19.87
CA PHE A 289 20.35 -5.71 20.50
C PHE A 289 20.41 -5.48 22.02
N ALA A 290 21.43 -6.00 22.70
CA ALA A 290 21.65 -5.73 24.12
C ALA A 290 21.83 -4.23 24.41
N THR A 291 22.46 -3.49 23.50
CA THR A 291 22.62 -2.04 23.59
C THR A 291 21.27 -1.33 23.46
N GLU A 292 20.46 -1.72 22.47
CA GLU A 292 19.11 -1.18 22.26
C GLU A 292 18.20 -1.46 23.47
N MET A 293 18.20 -2.69 23.99
CA MET A 293 17.39 -3.05 25.15
C MET A 293 17.82 -2.30 26.41
N GLU A 294 19.11 -1.98 26.57
CA GLU A 294 19.60 -1.16 27.67
C GLU A 294 19.12 0.30 27.56
N ILE A 295 19.08 0.85 26.35
CA ILE A 295 18.51 2.19 26.10
C ILE A 295 17.02 2.18 26.47
N ILE A 296 16.24 1.24 25.95
CA ILE A 296 14.80 1.15 26.23
C ILE A 296 14.54 0.98 27.73
N LYS A 297 15.34 0.15 28.42
CA LYS A 297 15.23 0.00 29.87
C LYS A 297 15.43 1.32 30.61
N LYS A 298 16.44 2.11 30.24
CA LYS A 298 16.71 3.40 30.88
C LYS A 298 15.56 4.39 30.68
N LEU A 299 15.04 4.47 29.45
CA LEU A 299 13.88 5.30 29.11
C LEU A 299 12.62 4.91 29.90
N ARG A 300 12.38 3.60 30.06
CA ARG A 300 11.30 3.09 30.92
C ARG A 300 11.50 3.44 32.38
N ASP A 301 12.68 3.15 32.93
CA ASP A 301 12.98 3.34 34.35
C ASP A 301 13.04 4.83 34.74
N GLY A 302 13.34 5.71 33.77
CA GLY A 302 13.21 7.17 33.91
C GLY A 302 11.77 7.67 33.94
N GLY A 303 10.79 6.81 33.62
CA GLY A 303 9.38 7.20 33.52
C GLY A 303 9.08 8.05 32.26
N GLU A 304 9.91 7.93 31.22
CA GLU A 304 9.72 8.66 29.97
C GLU A 304 8.75 7.91 29.03
N PHE A 305 8.81 6.57 29.01
CA PHE A 305 8.01 5.74 28.10
C PHE A 305 7.41 4.51 28.78
N GLN A 306 6.23 4.11 28.30
CA GLN A 306 5.64 2.80 28.59
C GLN A 306 6.18 1.79 27.60
N VAL A 307 6.80 0.72 28.09
CA VAL A 307 7.20 -0.40 27.23
C VAL A 307 6.05 -1.40 27.20
N THR A 308 5.68 -1.85 26.00
CA THR A 308 4.51 -2.72 25.76
C THR A 308 4.86 -3.88 24.82
N ASN A 309 4.10 -4.96 24.91
CA ASN A 309 3.97 -5.92 23.80
C ASN A 309 2.86 -5.44 22.83
N MET A 310 2.76 -6.05 21.66
CA MET A 310 1.83 -5.66 20.60
C MET A 310 0.37 -5.72 21.03
N LYS A 311 -0.07 -6.81 21.68
CA LYS A 311 -1.46 -6.97 22.14
C LYS A 311 -1.85 -5.91 23.15
N ASP A 312 -0.98 -5.58 24.10
CA ASP A 312 -1.28 -4.59 25.14
C ASP A 312 -1.39 -3.18 24.52
N PHE A 313 -0.47 -2.80 23.62
CA PHE A 313 -0.58 -1.54 22.89
C PHE A 313 -1.85 -1.49 22.02
N ALA A 314 -2.13 -2.54 21.24
CA ALA A 314 -3.31 -2.58 20.39
C ALA A 314 -4.61 -2.53 21.21
N THR A 315 -4.63 -3.16 22.37
CA THR A 315 -5.79 -3.10 23.30
C THR A 315 -5.99 -1.69 23.82
N TRP A 316 -4.92 -1.01 24.22
CA TRP A 316 -4.97 0.41 24.61
C TRP A 316 -5.45 1.29 23.46
N TYR A 317 -4.88 1.14 22.26
CA TYR A 317 -5.23 1.93 21.07
C TYR A 317 -6.71 1.75 20.71
N LYS A 318 -7.21 0.51 20.77
CA LYS A 318 -8.62 0.18 20.53
C LYS A 318 -9.58 0.79 21.54
N LYS A 319 -9.16 0.87 22.80
CA LYS A 319 -9.93 1.52 23.85
C LYS A 319 -9.93 3.05 23.68
N SER A 320 -8.79 3.64 23.35
CA SER A 320 -8.61 5.09 23.21
C SER A 320 -9.24 5.64 21.93
N PHE A 321 -9.19 4.87 20.84
CA PHE A 321 -9.69 5.23 19.51
C PHE A 321 -10.65 4.15 18.99
N PRO A 322 -11.85 4.02 19.57
CA PRO A 322 -12.80 2.96 19.19
C PRO A 322 -13.38 3.15 17.79
N GLN A 323 -13.33 4.38 17.27
CA GLN A 323 -13.78 4.71 15.93
C GLN A 323 -12.66 4.50 14.90
N LEU A 324 -12.14 5.57 14.31
CA LEU A 324 -11.09 5.56 13.30
C LEU A 324 -9.75 5.98 13.89
N SER A 325 -8.69 5.86 13.10
CA SER A 325 -7.37 6.32 13.50
C SER A 325 -7.35 7.83 13.70
N PRO A 326 -6.71 8.31 14.78
CA PRO A 326 -6.54 9.74 14.99
C PRO A 326 -5.58 10.33 13.97
N ILE A 327 -5.64 11.65 13.84
CA ILE A 327 -4.63 12.43 13.13
C ILE A 327 -3.30 12.30 13.86
N HIS A 328 -2.21 12.23 13.12
CA HIS A 328 -0.87 12.19 13.66
C HIS A 328 0.09 13.04 12.82
N SER A 329 1.06 13.68 13.48
CA SER A 329 2.14 14.38 12.82
C SER A 329 3.51 14.02 13.38
N ILE A 330 4.50 14.03 12.49
CA ILE A 330 5.91 13.87 12.84
C ILE A 330 6.58 15.16 12.43
N ILE A 331 7.11 15.90 13.40
CA ILE A 331 7.68 17.23 13.21
C ILE A 331 9.13 17.18 13.69
N SER A 332 10.04 17.58 12.81
CA SER A 332 11.43 17.87 13.15
C SER A 332 11.81 19.26 12.64
N ASP A 333 13.02 19.71 12.96
CA ASP A 333 13.52 21.02 12.54
C ASP A 333 13.48 21.26 11.03
N ASP A 334 13.57 20.18 10.24
CA ASP A 334 13.69 20.23 8.77
C ASP A 334 12.60 19.41 8.05
N SER A 335 11.63 18.82 8.75
CA SER A 335 10.59 18.01 8.12
C SER A 335 9.27 18.01 8.89
N VAL A 336 8.16 17.96 8.15
CA VAL A 336 6.82 17.75 8.69
C VAL A 336 6.14 16.66 7.88
N TRP A 337 5.64 15.64 8.57
CA TRP A 337 4.70 14.67 8.02
C TRP A 337 3.38 14.84 8.74
N TYR A 338 2.31 15.03 7.97
CA TYR A 338 0.94 15.08 8.49
C TYR A 338 0.13 13.96 7.89
N GLN A 339 -0.63 13.26 8.74
CA GLN A 339 -1.29 12.02 8.36
C GLN A 339 -2.69 11.97 8.99
N SER A 340 -3.70 11.80 8.14
CA SER A 340 -5.09 11.61 8.53
C SER A 340 -5.69 10.45 7.73
N PRO A 341 -6.88 9.94 8.11
CA PRO A 341 -7.53 8.91 7.33
C PRO A 341 -7.83 9.30 5.87
N PHE A 342 -7.71 10.59 5.52
CA PHE A 342 -8.04 11.12 4.20
C PHE A 342 -6.82 11.39 3.32
N TYR A 343 -5.68 11.74 3.90
CA TYR A 343 -4.45 11.99 3.15
C TYR A 343 -3.22 11.93 4.04
N ARG A 344 -2.05 11.79 3.42
CA ARG A 344 -0.77 12.17 4.03
C ARG A 344 -0.07 13.23 3.18
N ILE A 345 0.71 14.10 3.81
CA ILE A 345 1.58 15.06 3.12
C ILE A 345 2.91 15.17 3.86
N GLY A 346 4.00 15.19 3.09
CA GLY A 346 5.37 15.28 3.60
C GLY A 346 6.08 16.53 3.09
N PHE A 347 6.77 17.22 4.00
CA PHE A 347 7.57 18.41 3.72
C PHE A 347 9.03 18.21 4.12
N LYS A 348 9.93 18.84 3.38
CA LYS A 348 11.35 18.98 3.71
C LYS A 348 11.77 20.44 3.61
N TYR A 349 12.63 20.88 4.51
CA TYR A 349 13.24 22.20 4.48
C TYR A 349 14.76 22.07 4.48
N ASN A 350 15.42 22.78 3.58
CA ASN A 350 16.87 22.91 3.56
C ASN A 350 17.26 24.33 3.97
N LYS A 351 17.63 24.49 5.24
CA LYS A 351 18.02 25.78 5.83
C LYS A 351 19.16 26.47 5.08
N SER A 352 20.16 25.71 4.60
CA SER A 352 21.31 26.29 3.88
C SER A 352 20.94 26.88 2.52
N LYS A 353 19.94 26.28 1.85
CA LYS A 353 19.45 26.71 0.53
C LYS A 353 18.20 27.56 0.60
N LYS A 354 17.62 27.73 1.80
CA LYS A 354 16.28 28.32 2.01
C LYS A 354 15.22 27.69 1.11
N LEU A 355 15.33 26.37 0.92
CA LEU A 355 14.51 25.63 -0.04
C LEU A 355 13.51 24.77 0.72
N PHE A 356 12.22 25.06 0.54
CA PHE A 356 11.13 24.21 1.01
C PHE A 356 10.64 23.34 -0.14
N SER A 357 10.40 22.06 0.16
CA SER A 357 9.93 21.06 -0.80
C SER A 357 8.74 20.31 -0.22
N VAL A 358 7.65 20.21 -0.99
CA VAL A 358 6.67 19.14 -0.79
C VAL A 358 7.25 17.89 -1.45
N VAL A 359 7.31 16.78 -0.70
CA VAL A 359 7.92 15.53 -1.20
C VAL A 359 6.92 14.44 -1.51
N ASP A 360 5.78 14.43 -0.81
CA ASP A 360 4.73 13.43 -0.92
C ASP A 360 3.36 14.08 -0.66
N LEU A 361 2.35 13.68 -1.43
CA LEU A 361 0.93 13.93 -1.17
C LEU A 361 0.13 12.70 -1.64
N ARG A 362 -0.30 11.86 -0.70
CA ARG A 362 -1.19 10.72 -0.95
C ARG A 362 -2.61 11.04 -0.58
N VAL A 363 -3.55 10.49 -1.34
CA VAL A 363 -4.97 10.51 -0.99
C VAL A 363 -5.38 9.10 -0.61
N TYR A 364 -6.09 8.97 0.49
CA TYR A 364 -6.74 7.71 0.85
C TYR A 364 -8.20 7.77 0.43
N THR A 365 -8.77 6.62 0.08
CA THR A 365 -10.19 6.55 -0.27
C THR A 365 -10.75 5.18 0.04
N ASP A 366 -11.88 5.18 0.74
CA ASP A 366 -12.69 3.99 0.92
C ASP A 366 -13.20 3.51 -0.46
N GLY A 367 -12.83 2.30 -0.85
CA GLY A 367 -13.23 1.68 -2.11
C GLY A 367 -12.06 1.33 -3.04
N TYR A 368 -10.87 1.88 -2.80
CA TYR A 368 -9.66 1.43 -3.48
C TYR A 368 -9.24 0.07 -2.94
N ARG A 369 -9.48 -0.99 -3.74
CA ARG A 369 -9.16 -2.37 -3.39
C ARG A 369 -7.68 -2.66 -3.65
N GLU A 370 -7.05 -3.31 -2.68
CA GLU A 370 -5.66 -3.76 -2.74
C GLU A 370 -5.38 -4.60 -3.98
N PRO A 371 -4.18 -4.48 -4.56
CA PRO A 371 -3.73 -5.48 -5.51
C PRO A 371 -3.67 -6.86 -4.84
N TYR A 372 -3.79 -7.89 -5.67
CA TYR A 372 -3.78 -9.29 -5.23
C TYR A 372 -4.88 -9.68 -4.24
N PHE A 373 -5.93 -8.88 -4.11
CA PHE A 373 -7.08 -9.20 -3.25
C PHE A 373 -7.75 -10.50 -3.72
N GLN A 374 -7.99 -10.65 -5.03
CA GLN A 374 -8.56 -11.84 -5.65
C GLN A 374 -7.50 -12.69 -6.38
N SER A 375 -6.78 -12.07 -7.32
CA SER A 375 -5.72 -12.73 -8.09
C SER A 375 -4.46 -12.89 -7.24
N PRO A 376 -3.69 -13.98 -7.37
CA PRO A 376 -2.42 -14.12 -6.64
C PRO A 376 -1.33 -13.21 -7.24
N ASN A 377 -0.37 -12.78 -6.41
CA ASN A 377 0.88 -12.23 -6.90
C ASN A 377 1.73 -13.37 -7.51
N LYS A 378 2.04 -13.29 -8.80
CA LYS A 378 2.95 -14.21 -9.50
C LYS A 378 4.32 -13.59 -9.80
N GLU A 379 4.52 -12.32 -9.46
CA GLU A 379 5.83 -11.67 -9.58
C GLU A 379 6.75 -12.08 -8.43
N LEU A 380 8.06 -12.00 -8.69
CA LEU A 380 9.09 -12.23 -7.67
C LEU A 380 9.07 -11.13 -6.60
N ASP A 381 8.73 -9.91 -7.00
CA ASP A 381 8.75 -8.70 -6.17
C ASP A 381 7.33 -8.30 -5.73
N LEU A 382 7.22 -7.67 -4.57
CA LEU A 382 5.96 -7.13 -4.07
C LEU A 382 5.83 -5.67 -4.50
N TYR A 383 4.72 -5.34 -5.16
CA TYR A 383 4.37 -3.96 -5.49
C TYR A 383 3.03 -3.59 -4.86
N ILE A 384 3.08 -2.76 -3.82
CA ILE A 384 1.95 -2.08 -3.20
C ILE A 384 2.26 -0.58 -3.25
N ASN A 385 1.61 0.17 -4.14
CA ASN A 385 1.81 1.60 -4.27
C ASN A 385 0.46 2.34 -4.21
N LEU A 386 0.22 3.05 -3.11
CA LEU A 386 -1.05 3.74 -2.85
C LEU A 386 -1.17 5.04 -3.67
N LEU A 387 -2.40 5.53 -3.78
CA LEU A 387 -2.77 6.67 -4.62
C LEU A 387 -1.96 7.94 -4.29
N SER A 388 -1.15 8.41 -5.25
CA SER A 388 -0.33 9.62 -5.13
C SER A 388 -0.76 10.74 -6.07
N ALA A 389 -1.15 11.88 -5.49
CA ALA A 389 -1.28 13.11 -6.24
C ALA A 389 0.10 13.66 -6.61
N PHE A 390 1.03 13.62 -5.65
CA PHE A 390 2.42 14.02 -5.81
C PHE A 390 3.34 13.04 -5.08
N ASP A 391 4.43 12.65 -5.73
CA ASP A 391 5.49 11.83 -5.11
C ASP A 391 6.81 12.09 -5.85
N SER A 392 7.73 12.75 -5.14
CA SER A 392 9.06 13.08 -5.65
C SER A 392 10.03 11.90 -5.75
N ALA A 393 9.72 10.76 -5.12
CA ALA A 393 10.51 9.53 -5.22
C ALA A 393 10.18 8.74 -6.49
N ASP A 394 8.88 8.57 -6.80
CA ASP A 394 8.42 7.91 -8.02
C ASP A 394 8.63 8.77 -9.27
N ASN A 395 8.32 10.08 -9.20
CA ASN A 395 8.47 11.00 -10.32
C ASN A 395 9.50 12.09 -10.02
N GLN A 396 10.78 11.75 -10.20
CA GLN A 396 11.90 12.67 -9.88
C GLN A 396 11.94 13.92 -10.77
N LEU A 397 11.26 13.89 -11.93
CA LEU A 397 11.14 15.02 -12.86
C LEU A 397 10.22 16.11 -12.34
N GLU A 398 9.27 15.78 -11.46
CA GLU A 398 8.29 16.71 -10.96
C GLU A 398 8.72 17.30 -9.62
N LYS A 399 8.76 18.64 -9.54
CA LYS A 399 9.20 19.38 -8.37
C LYS A 399 8.09 20.27 -7.84
N TRP A 400 7.92 20.28 -6.52
CA TRP A 400 7.08 21.23 -5.81
C TRP A 400 7.92 21.92 -4.76
N GLU A 401 8.71 22.87 -5.24
CA GLU A 401 9.73 23.56 -4.44
C GLU A 401 9.51 25.06 -4.50
N LEU A 402 9.81 25.74 -3.41
CA LEU A 402 9.79 27.20 -3.32
C LEU A 402 10.84 27.70 -2.32
N LEU A 403 11.25 28.96 -2.50
CA LEU A 403 12.09 29.64 -1.54
C LEU A 403 11.27 29.99 -0.29
N ALA A 404 11.82 29.68 0.88
CA ALA A 404 11.21 29.94 2.18
C ALA A 404 12.25 30.55 3.11
N GLU A 405 11.98 31.74 3.62
CA GLU A 405 12.90 32.47 4.53
C GLU A 405 12.89 31.88 5.95
N GLU A 406 11.77 31.28 6.32
CA GLU A 406 11.58 30.59 7.58
C GLU A 406 10.89 29.24 7.37
N PHE A 407 10.97 28.39 8.37
CA PHE A 407 10.20 27.16 8.47
C PHE A 407 9.74 27.06 9.91
N LYS A 408 8.51 27.48 10.17
CA LYS A 408 7.91 27.49 11.51
C LYS A 408 6.64 26.67 11.50
N VAL A 409 6.53 25.74 12.43
CA VAL A 409 5.39 24.86 12.57
C VAL A 409 4.61 25.28 13.80
N GLU A 410 3.35 25.65 13.62
CA GLU A 410 2.40 25.98 14.69
C GLU A 410 1.34 24.88 14.74
N VAL A 411 1.16 24.28 15.92
CA VAL A 411 0.05 23.36 16.17
C VAL A 411 -1.09 24.12 16.83
N LYS A 412 -2.23 24.16 16.14
CA LYS A 412 -3.47 24.79 16.59
C LYS A 412 -4.39 23.73 17.23
N PRO A 413 -5.47 24.16 17.92
CA PRO A 413 -6.50 23.23 18.40
C PRO A 413 -7.01 22.28 17.30
N GLU A 414 -7.53 21.13 17.71
CA GLU A 414 -8.06 20.09 16.81
C GLU A 414 -7.01 19.46 15.87
N ASN A 415 -5.73 19.46 16.27
CA ASN A 415 -4.61 18.93 15.48
C ASN A 415 -4.46 19.58 14.10
N ILE A 416 -4.81 20.86 14.00
CA ILE A 416 -4.55 21.66 12.80
C ILE A 416 -3.09 22.10 12.82
N ILE A 417 -2.34 21.84 11.74
CA ILE A 417 -0.93 22.20 11.64
C ILE A 417 -0.76 23.32 10.63
N ARG A 418 -0.18 24.44 11.06
CA ARG A 418 0.22 25.51 10.17
C ARG A 418 1.73 25.53 10.00
N VAL A 419 2.19 25.39 8.75
CA VAL A 419 3.59 25.55 8.37
C VAL A 419 3.74 26.93 7.72
N ASN A 420 4.38 27.85 8.42
CA ASN A 420 4.68 29.21 7.95
C ASN A 420 6.07 29.25 7.31
N LEU A 421 6.14 29.84 6.11
CA LEU A 421 7.34 29.90 5.26
C LEU A 421 7.89 31.33 5.08
N GLY A 422 7.28 32.31 5.75
CA GLY A 422 7.53 33.74 5.59
C GLY A 422 6.80 34.35 4.39
N ALA A 423 6.84 35.67 4.25
CA ALA A 423 6.26 36.40 3.10
C ALA A 423 4.79 36.01 2.77
N ASP A 424 3.96 35.85 3.80
CA ASP A 424 2.56 35.39 3.70
C ASP A 424 2.37 34.02 3.04
N GLN A 425 3.43 33.20 2.97
CA GLN A 425 3.38 31.82 2.50
C GLN A 425 3.13 30.86 3.66
N TYR A 426 2.10 30.05 3.54
CA TYR A 426 1.80 29.02 4.52
C TYR A 426 1.05 27.83 3.92
N PHE A 427 1.17 26.69 4.60
CA PHE A 427 0.26 25.56 4.51
C PHE A 427 -0.49 25.44 5.84
N GLU A 428 -1.78 25.15 5.80
CA GLU A 428 -2.59 24.81 6.95
C GLU A 428 -3.29 23.47 6.69
N LEU A 429 -2.96 22.50 7.53
CA LEU A 429 -3.31 21.09 7.39
C LEU A 429 -4.37 20.74 8.42
N SER A 430 -5.50 20.21 7.97
CA SER A 430 -6.60 19.74 8.79
C SER A 430 -7.03 18.36 8.31
N SER A 431 -7.84 17.62 9.07
CA SER A 431 -8.14 16.21 8.77
C SER A 431 -8.47 15.93 7.30
N ALA A 432 -9.27 16.79 6.66
CA ALA A 432 -9.75 16.59 5.30
C ALA A 432 -9.53 17.78 4.36
N ASN A 433 -8.71 18.77 4.75
CA ASN A 433 -8.42 19.93 3.91
C ASN A 433 -6.97 20.38 4.08
N ILE A 434 -6.35 20.72 2.95
CA ILE A 434 -5.06 21.40 2.88
C ILE A 434 -5.33 22.81 2.35
N ASN A 435 -5.21 23.81 3.21
CA ASN A 435 -5.29 25.21 2.81
C ASN A 435 -3.87 25.74 2.59
N LEU A 436 -3.69 26.58 1.58
CA LEU A 436 -2.42 27.20 1.28
C LEU A 436 -2.61 28.61 0.73
N SER A 437 -1.64 29.48 0.98
CA SER A 437 -1.73 30.87 0.54
C SER A 437 -1.76 30.99 -0.99
N SER A 438 -2.31 32.10 -1.49
CA SER A 438 -2.48 32.34 -2.93
C SER A 438 -1.17 32.41 -3.73
N GLN A 439 -0.06 32.64 -3.03
CA GLN A 439 1.30 32.87 -3.54
C GLN A 439 2.00 31.55 -3.86
N ILE A 440 1.59 30.45 -3.24
CA ILE A 440 2.20 29.13 -3.45
C ILE A 440 1.68 28.55 -4.77
N LYS A 441 2.60 28.29 -5.71
CA LYS A 441 2.27 27.64 -6.97
C LYS A 441 2.13 26.13 -6.75
N ILE A 442 0.93 25.60 -6.93
CA ILE A 442 0.66 24.16 -6.92
C ILE A 442 0.98 23.57 -8.31
N PRO A 443 1.68 22.41 -8.40
CA PRO A 443 1.88 21.69 -9.65
C PRO A 443 0.56 21.40 -10.39
N GLU A 444 0.58 21.45 -11.71
CA GLU A 444 -0.60 21.23 -12.54
C GLU A 444 -1.16 19.80 -12.39
N SER A 445 -0.28 18.82 -12.21
CA SER A 445 -0.68 17.42 -11.96
C SER A 445 -1.46 17.22 -10.66
N VAL A 446 -1.18 18.05 -9.65
CA VAL A 446 -1.86 18.01 -8.35
C VAL A 446 -3.23 18.67 -8.46
N LYS A 447 -3.32 19.83 -9.12
CA LYS A 447 -4.60 20.52 -9.38
C LYS A 447 -5.55 19.69 -10.23
N ASN A 448 -5.01 18.92 -11.17
CA ASN A 448 -5.77 18.06 -12.07
C ASN A 448 -5.91 16.62 -11.56
N TYR A 449 -5.42 16.31 -10.36
CA TYR A 449 -5.53 14.96 -9.84
C TYR A 449 -6.99 14.63 -9.51
N PRO A 450 -7.60 13.58 -10.10
CA PRO A 450 -9.04 13.36 -10.01
C PRO A 450 -9.59 13.14 -8.58
N LEU A 451 -8.73 12.74 -7.64
CA LEU A 451 -9.10 12.50 -6.24
C LEU A 451 -8.75 13.68 -5.32
N LEU A 452 -8.37 14.83 -5.88
CA LEU A 452 -8.20 16.08 -5.16
C LEU A 452 -9.06 17.18 -5.79
N THR A 453 -9.96 17.75 -5.00
CA THR A 453 -10.70 18.93 -5.41
C THR A 453 -9.86 20.17 -5.12
N TYR A 454 -9.49 20.91 -6.17
CA TYR A 454 -8.82 22.20 -6.07
C TYR A 454 -9.83 23.35 -6.13
N GLN A 455 -9.71 24.31 -5.20
CA GLN A 455 -10.50 25.54 -5.20
C GLN A 455 -9.58 26.75 -4.96
N LYS A 456 -9.84 27.86 -5.67
CA LYS A 456 -9.13 29.13 -5.51
C LYS A 456 -10.11 30.29 -5.32
N TYR A 457 -10.01 30.93 -4.17
CA TYR A 457 -10.67 32.22 -3.87
C TYR A 457 -9.58 33.19 -3.39
N ASN A 458 -9.66 33.66 -2.14
CA ASN A 458 -8.61 34.45 -1.48
C ASN A 458 -7.40 33.59 -1.05
N SER A 459 -7.66 32.32 -0.72
CA SER A 459 -6.67 31.27 -0.51
C SER A 459 -6.92 30.12 -1.48
N GLN A 460 -5.99 29.18 -1.51
CA GLN A 460 -6.10 27.94 -2.27
C GLN A 460 -6.42 26.80 -1.30
N SER A 461 -7.26 25.85 -1.73
CA SER A 461 -7.53 24.64 -0.95
C SER A 461 -7.48 23.39 -1.82
N LEU A 462 -6.99 22.30 -1.23
CA LEU A 462 -7.03 20.95 -1.78
C LEU A 462 -7.82 20.07 -0.81
N LYS A 463 -8.82 19.36 -1.34
CA LYS A 463 -9.68 18.46 -0.55
C LYS A 463 -9.65 17.05 -1.14
N PRO A 464 -9.21 16.04 -0.38
CA PRO A 464 -9.28 14.64 -0.80
C PRO A 464 -10.70 14.18 -1.12
N ALA A 465 -10.86 13.37 -2.16
CA ALA A 465 -12.11 12.71 -2.46
C ALA A 465 -12.41 11.64 -1.41
N LEU A 466 -13.65 11.60 -0.92
CA LEU A 466 -14.10 10.64 0.10
C LEU A 466 -14.50 9.28 -0.48
N THR A 467 -14.54 9.16 -1.81
CA THR A 467 -15.07 7.98 -2.50
C THR A 467 -14.25 7.65 -3.74
N TRP A 468 -13.92 6.37 -3.88
CA TRP A 468 -13.34 5.82 -5.09
C TRP A 468 -14.32 5.97 -6.26
N PRO A 469 -13.90 6.51 -7.42
CA PRO A 469 -14.81 6.83 -8.53
C PRO A 469 -15.19 5.62 -9.40
N PHE A 470 -14.70 4.43 -9.07
CA PHE A 470 -14.97 3.19 -9.79
C PHE A 470 -15.59 2.14 -8.85
N PRO A 471 -16.19 1.06 -9.37
CA PRO A 471 -16.57 -0.08 -8.54
C PRO A 471 -15.35 -0.65 -7.79
N GLN A 472 -15.58 -1.17 -6.58
CA GLN A 472 -14.51 -1.66 -5.72
C GLN A 472 -13.81 -2.89 -6.31
N GLU A 473 -14.55 -3.67 -7.09
CA GLU A 473 -14.05 -4.84 -7.81
C GLU A 473 -13.08 -4.46 -8.92
N GLY A 474 -13.19 -3.25 -9.46
CA GLY A 474 -12.55 -2.79 -10.69
C GLY A 474 -13.59 -2.47 -11.77
N LEU A 475 -13.15 -2.05 -12.95
CA LEU A 475 -14.04 -1.69 -14.05
C LEU A 475 -14.39 -2.93 -14.87
N VAL A 476 -15.68 -3.22 -15.00
CA VAL A 476 -16.21 -4.28 -15.87
C VAL A 476 -16.98 -3.68 -17.03
N PHE A 477 -16.72 -4.17 -18.24
CA PHE A 477 -17.47 -3.77 -19.44
C PHE A 477 -17.63 -4.91 -20.43
N THR A 478 -18.70 -4.89 -21.22
CA THR A 478 -18.98 -5.92 -22.23
C THR A 478 -18.37 -5.56 -23.57
N ALA A 479 -17.72 -6.52 -24.22
CA ALA A 479 -17.30 -6.41 -25.62
C ALA A 479 -17.35 -7.78 -26.30
N LEU A 480 -17.19 -7.81 -27.63
CA LEU A 480 -17.17 -9.06 -28.37
C LEU A 480 -15.99 -9.95 -27.95
N THR A 481 -16.18 -11.26 -28.04
CA THR A 481 -15.07 -12.22 -27.96
C THR A 481 -14.06 -11.98 -29.09
N LEU A 482 -12.82 -12.40 -28.89
CA LEU A 482 -11.77 -12.29 -29.91
C LEU A 482 -12.13 -13.07 -31.18
N GLU A 483 -12.74 -14.24 -31.02
CA GLU A 483 -13.19 -15.09 -32.11
C GLU A 483 -14.29 -14.41 -32.93
N ALA A 484 -15.25 -13.78 -32.24
CA ALA A 484 -16.35 -13.07 -32.88
C ALA A 484 -15.86 -11.82 -33.63
N GLU A 485 -14.96 -11.05 -33.02
CA GLU A 485 -14.36 -9.89 -33.69
C GLU A 485 -13.54 -10.30 -34.90
N TYR A 486 -12.70 -11.34 -34.78
CA TYR A 486 -11.96 -11.89 -35.92
C TYR A 486 -12.91 -12.31 -37.04
N LEU A 487 -14.02 -12.97 -36.71
CA LEU A 487 -15.04 -13.39 -37.68
C LEU A 487 -15.63 -12.19 -38.44
N LEU A 488 -15.97 -11.09 -37.75
CA LEU A 488 -16.48 -9.86 -38.35
C LEU A 488 -15.50 -9.22 -39.34
N HIS A 489 -14.20 -9.34 -39.08
CA HIS A 489 -13.16 -8.82 -39.97
C HIS A 489 -12.84 -9.73 -41.16
N THR A 490 -13.45 -10.93 -41.26
CA THR A 490 -13.26 -11.78 -42.43
C THR A 490 -13.96 -11.19 -43.66
N ARG A 491 -13.30 -11.27 -44.83
CA ARG A 491 -13.87 -10.79 -46.10
C ARG A 491 -15.23 -11.40 -46.42
N LYS A 492 -15.45 -12.67 -46.04
CA LYS A 492 -16.73 -13.36 -46.27
C LYS A 492 -17.87 -12.69 -45.52
N VAL A 493 -17.67 -12.36 -44.25
CA VAL A 493 -18.69 -11.71 -43.43
C VAL A 493 -18.92 -10.27 -43.89
N GLN A 494 -17.86 -9.53 -44.22
CA GLN A 494 -17.98 -8.19 -44.78
C GLN A 494 -18.80 -8.17 -46.09
N LEU A 495 -18.56 -9.13 -46.99
CA LEU A 495 -19.34 -9.29 -48.23
C LEU A 495 -20.81 -9.64 -47.94
N LEU A 496 -21.06 -10.55 -47.00
CA LEU A 496 -22.42 -10.91 -46.59
C LEU A 496 -23.18 -9.70 -46.02
N VAL A 497 -22.55 -8.95 -45.12
CA VAL A 497 -23.13 -7.72 -44.55
C VAL A 497 -23.42 -6.70 -45.65
N GLY A 498 -22.51 -6.54 -46.63
CA GLY A 498 -22.73 -5.70 -47.80
C GLY A 498 -23.94 -6.12 -48.63
N LEU A 499 -24.05 -7.42 -48.95
CA LEU A 499 -25.18 -7.97 -49.72
C LEU A 499 -26.51 -7.82 -48.99
N VAL A 500 -26.55 -8.10 -47.69
CA VAL A 500 -27.75 -7.91 -46.85
C VAL A 500 -28.14 -6.44 -46.79
N SER A 501 -27.18 -5.52 -46.68
CA SER A 501 -27.43 -4.07 -46.69
C SER A 501 -28.03 -3.60 -48.01
N ILE A 502 -27.50 -4.07 -49.15
CA ILE A 502 -28.03 -3.76 -50.49
C ILE A 502 -29.46 -4.32 -50.63
N LEU A 503 -29.68 -5.57 -50.23
CA LEU A 503 -30.99 -6.20 -50.27
C LEU A 503 -32.02 -5.44 -49.42
N LEU A 504 -31.64 -5.01 -48.21
CA LEU A 504 -32.46 -4.19 -47.33
C LEU A 504 -32.88 -2.89 -48.02
N VAL A 505 -31.95 -2.17 -48.66
CA VAL A 505 -32.25 -0.93 -49.40
C VAL A 505 -33.23 -1.19 -50.56
N ILE A 506 -33.02 -2.25 -51.35
CA ILE A 506 -33.91 -2.61 -52.47
C ILE A 506 -35.32 -2.92 -51.98
N ILE A 507 -35.43 -3.72 -50.91
CA ILE A 507 -36.73 -4.11 -50.35
C ILE A 507 -37.46 -2.91 -49.77
N LEU A 508 -36.77 -2.04 -49.02
CA LEU A 508 -37.37 -0.81 -48.47
C LEU A 508 -37.82 0.16 -49.59
N ALA A 509 -37.04 0.28 -50.67
CA ALA A 509 -37.44 1.07 -51.84
C ALA A 509 -38.71 0.50 -52.50
N LYS A 510 -38.83 -0.83 -52.65
CA LYS A 510 -40.04 -1.47 -53.19
C LYS A 510 -41.26 -1.26 -52.29
N ILE A 511 -41.12 -1.38 -50.96
CA ILE A 511 -42.22 -1.11 -50.02
C ILE A 511 -42.70 0.34 -50.16
N ARG A 512 -41.77 1.28 -50.29
CA ARG A 512 -42.07 2.72 -50.42
C ARG A 512 -42.97 3.00 -51.63
N VAL A 513 -42.67 2.38 -52.78
CA VAL A 513 -43.36 2.60 -54.07
C VAL A 513 -44.66 1.78 -54.23
N SER A 514 -44.90 0.77 -53.38
CA SER A 514 -46.12 -0.06 -53.46
C SER A 514 -47.42 0.72 -53.21
N GLU A 515 -48.58 0.26 -53.73
CA GLU A 515 -49.89 0.92 -53.51
C GLU A 515 -50.59 0.56 -52.19
N VAL A 516 -49.85 -0.08 -51.28
CA VAL A 516 -50.39 -0.58 -50.01
C VAL A 516 -50.66 0.56 -49.02
N LYS A 517 -51.65 0.40 -48.13
CA LYS A 517 -51.92 1.34 -47.01
C LYS A 517 -50.66 1.59 -46.18
N ILE A 518 -50.46 2.85 -45.78
CA ILE A 518 -49.28 3.32 -45.04
C ILE A 518 -49.02 2.49 -43.76
N SER A 519 -50.07 2.14 -43.00
CA SER A 519 -49.95 1.32 -41.80
C SER A 519 -49.34 -0.06 -42.07
N LEU A 520 -49.70 -0.69 -43.19
CA LEU A 520 -49.17 -2.00 -43.57
C LEU A 520 -47.76 -1.88 -44.16
N LYS A 521 -47.41 -0.77 -44.84
CA LYS A 521 -46.02 -0.49 -45.26
C LYS A 521 -45.06 -0.38 -44.07
N ILE A 522 -45.48 0.31 -43.00
CA ILE A 522 -44.70 0.43 -41.77
C ILE A 522 -44.49 -0.95 -41.14
N LEU A 523 -45.56 -1.76 -41.06
CA LEU A 523 -45.48 -3.12 -40.54
C LEU A 523 -44.53 -3.99 -41.37
N MET A 524 -44.63 -3.95 -42.70
CA MET A 524 -43.73 -4.70 -43.59
C MET A 524 -42.27 -4.28 -43.43
N ALA A 525 -41.99 -2.97 -43.37
CA ALA A 525 -40.65 -2.46 -43.13
C ALA A 525 -40.10 -2.92 -41.78
N ALA A 526 -40.91 -2.87 -40.71
CA ALA A 526 -40.52 -3.34 -39.39
C ALA A 526 -40.21 -4.84 -39.36
N VAL A 527 -41.05 -5.68 -40.00
CA VAL A 527 -40.83 -7.13 -40.12
C VAL A 527 -39.54 -7.42 -40.91
N ILE A 528 -39.30 -6.71 -42.01
CA ILE A 528 -38.10 -6.90 -42.82
C ILE A 528 -36.83 -6.46 -42.08
N LEU A 529 -36.87 -5.33 -41.35
CA LEU A 529 -35.77 -4.94 -40.47
C LEU A 529 -35.52 -6.01 -39.40
N MET A 530 -36.57 -6.54 -38.79
CA MET A 530 -36.45 -7.60 -37.78
C MET A 530 -35.85 -8.88 -38.36
N VAL A 531 -36.26 -9.31 -39.55
CA VAL A 531 -35.75 -10.53 -40.19
C VAL A 531 -34.31 -10.35 -40.67
N LEU A 532 -33.95 -9.19 -41.22
CA LEU A 532 -32.62 -8.96 -41.79
C LEU A 532 -31.58 -8.56 -40.73
N LEU A 533 -31.96 -7.80 -39.70
CA LEU A 533 -31.04 -7.35 -38.64
C LEU A 533 -31.11 -8.21 -37.38
N GLY A 534 -32.25 -8.84 -37.10
CA GLY A 534 -32.47 -9.64 -35.89
C GLY A 534 -31.43 -10.74 -35.68
N PRO A 535 -31.07 -11.55 -36.70
CA PRO A 535 -30.01 -12.54 -36.57
C PRO A 535 -28.64 -11.93 -36.24
N GLY A 536 -28.32 -10.76 -36.80
CA GLY A 536 -27.07 -10.04 -36.52
C GLY A 536 -27.03 -9.47 -35.11
N ILE A 537 -28.13 -8.89 -34.64
CA ILE A 537 -28.28 -8.40 -33.26
C ILE A 537 -28.20 -9.56 -32.26
N PHE A 538 -28.91 -10.66 -32.54
CA PHE A 538 -28.87 -11.88 -31.73
C PHE A 538 -27.44 -12.43 -31.67
N TRP A 539 -26.79 -12.61 -32.84
CA TRP A 539 -25.40 -13.06 -32.91
C TRP A 539 -24.48 -12.13 -32.11
N TYR A 540 -24.57 -10.81 -32.29
CA TYR A 540 -23.77 -9.84 -31.56
C TYR A 540 -23.95 -10.00 -30.04
N SER A 541 -25.19 -10.06 -29.56
CA SER A 541 -25.49 -10.23 -28.13
C SER A 541 -24.98 -11.56 -27.54
N THR A 542 -25.06 -12.65 -28.31
CA THR A 542 -24.59 -13.98 -27.86
C THR A 542 -23.06 -14.13 -27.87
N ASN A 543 -22.35 -13.21 -28.52
CA ASN A 543 -20.89 -13.22 -28.64
C ASN A 543 -20.22 -12.13 -27.81
N GLN A 544 -20.95 -11.47 -26.91
CA GLN A 544 -20.38 -10.55 -25.93
C GLN A 544 -19.98 -11.28 -24.65
N ILE A 545 -18.84 -10.90 -24.09
CA ILE A 545 -18.39 -11.31 -22.77
C ILE A 545 -17.97 -10.07 -21.97
N SER A 546 -17.90 -10.22 -20.65
CA SER A 546 -17.41 -9.20 -19.74
C SER A 546 -15.88 -9.21 -19.69
N TYR A 547 -15.29 -8.01 -19.70
CA TYR A 547 -13.86 -7.77 -19.53
C TYR A 547 -13.61 -6.93 -18.30
N PHE A 548 -12.44 -7.13 -17.70
CA PHE A 548 -12.03 -6.57 -16.43
C PHE A 548 -10.81 -5.66 -16.51
N VAL A 549 -10.80 -4.59 -15.73
CA VAL A 549 -9.64 -3.72 -15.48
C VAL A 549 -9.49 -3.56 -13.97
N SER A 550 -8.30 -3.84 -13.44
CA SER A 550 -8.08 -3.84 -12.00
C SER A 550 -8.11 -2.44 -11.37
N SER A 551 -8.36 -2.37 -10.07
CA SER A 551 -8.28 -1.11 -9.30
C SER A 551 -6.90 -0.44 -9.42
N ASP A 552 -5.82 -1.22 -9.45
CA ASP A 552 -4.45 -0.71 -9.64
C ASP A 552 -4.21 -0.18 -11.06
N GLU A 553 -4.75 -0.82 -12.11
CA GLU A 553 -4.71 -0.24 -13.45
C GLU A 553 -5.46 1.11 -13.49
N LEU A 554 -6.63 1.18 -12.85
CA LEU A 554 -7.42 2.41 -12.75
C LEU A 554 -6.67 3.50 -11.97
N ALA A 555 -5.99 3.17 -10.87
CA ALA A 555 -5.15 4.09 -10.11
C ALA A 555 -4.02 4.67 -10.98
N ALA A 556 -3.33 3.83 -11.75
CA ALA A 556 -2.32 4.29 -12.71
C ALA A 556 -2.93 5.22 -13.76
N LEU A 557 -4.13 4.91 -14.28
CA LEU A 557 -4.80 5.75 -15.27
C LEU A 557 -5.29 7.08 -14.69
N LEU A 558 -5.69 7.14 -13.41
CA LEU A 558 -5.96 8.40 -12.71
C LEU A 558 -4.70 9.25 -12.60
N LYS A 559 -3.55 8.64 -12.25
CA LYS A 559 -2.25 9.34 -12.27
C LYS A 559 -1.94 9.86 -13.67
N LEU A 560 -2.06 9.01 -14.69
CA LEU A 560 -1.82 9.38 -16.08
C LEU A 560 -2.72 10.54 -16.52
N SER A 561 -3.98 10.55 -16.09
CA SER A 561 -4.95 11.59 -16.44
C SER A 561 -4.55 12.98 -15.95
N SER A 562 -3.85 13.06 -14.82
CA SER A 562 -3.43 14.35 -14.25
C SER A 562 -2.15 14.90 -14.88
N LEU A 563 -1.36 14.06 -15.55
CA LEU A 563 -0.15 14.47 -16.25
C LEU A 563 -0.46 15.35 -17.47
N PRO A 564 0.51 16.15 -17.97
CA PRO A 564 0.32 16.97 -19.16
C PRO A 564 -0.22 16.23 -20.40
N ASN A 565 -0.81 16.96 -21.34
CA ASN A 565 -1.33 16.37 -22.58
C ASN A 565 -0.24 15.66 -23.40
N GLY A 566 -0.62 14.56 -24.05
CA GLY A 566 0.25 13.75 -24.91
C GLY A 566 -0.41 12.43 -25.30
N LYS A 567 0.03 11.82 -26.39
CA LYS A 567 -0.41 10.48 -26.81
C LYS A 567 0.20 9.40 -25.92
N VAL A 568 -0.56 8.34 -25.68
CA VAL A 568 -0.16 7.19 -24.85
C VAL A 568 0.02 5.98 -25.74
N MET A 569 1.21 5.40 -25.74
CA MET A 569 1.46 4.13 -26.39
C MET A 569 0.91 2.99 -25.53
N VAL A 570 0.21 2.06 -26.15
CA VAL A 570 -0.20 0.77 -25.57
C VAL A 570 0.32 -0.37 -26.44
N ALA A 571 0.62 -1.51 -25.83
CA ALA A 571 1.02 -2.70 -26.57
C ALA A 571 -0.14 -3.17 -27.47
N ASP A 572 0.19 -3.56 -28.70
CA ASP A 572 -0.75 -4.20 -29.63
C ASP A 572 -0.57 -5.72 -29.59
N ARG A 573 -1.15 -6.37 -28.59
CA ARG A 573 -0.94 -7.81 -28.35
C ARG A 573 -2.15 -8.46 -27.68
N ASN A 574 -2.51 -9.63 -28.19
CA ASN A 574 -3.45 -10.55 -27.53
C ASN A 574 -2.69 -11.61 -26.72
N CYS A 575 -3.29 -12.06 -25.62
CA CYS A 575 -2.87 -13.26 -24.90
C CYS A 575 -4.02 -14.25 -24.76
N LEU A 576 -4.08 -15.20 -25.71
CA LEU A 576 -5.13 -16.22 -25.74
C LEU A 576 -5.00 -17.25 -24.61
N GLN A 577 -3.77 -17.61 -24.26
CA GLN A 577 -3.42 -18.66 -23.28
C GLN A 577 -3.09 -18.12 -21.89
N CYS A 578 -3.23 -16.81 -21.66
CA CYS A 578 -2.99 -16.26 -20.32
C CYS A 578 -4.07 -16.75 -19.36
N ILE A 579 -3.61 -17.33 -18.26
CA ILE A 579 -4.45 -17.71 -17.13
C ILE A 579 -4.72 -16.45 -16.32
N SER A 580 -5.93 -16.35 -15.79
CA SER A 580 -6.31 -15.32 -14.83
C SER A 580 -7.25 -15.93 -13.81
N HIS A 581 -7.11 -15.49 -12.57
CA HIS A 581 -7.94 -15.89 -11.44
C HIS A 581 -8.97 -14.82 -11.05
N SER A 582 -9.15 -13.76 -11.84
CA SER A 582 -10.28 -12.85 -11.67
C SER A 582 -11.58 -13.46 -12.16
N THR A 583 -12.71 -12.94 -11.66
CA THR A 583 -14.06 -13.38 -12.08
C THR A 583 -14.27 -13.24 -13.59
N GLU A 584 -13.80 -12.13 -14.16
CA GLU A 584 -13.93 -11.81 -15.57
C GLU A 584 -12.54 -11.73 -16.23
N ARG A 585 -12.47 -11.92 -17.55
CA ARG A 585 -11.19 -11.91 -18.28
C ARG A 585 -10.56 -10.50 -18.27
N PRO A 586 -9.27 -10.35 -17.94
CA PRO A 586 -8.59 -9.06 -18.05
C PRO A 586 -8.67 -8.49 -19.48
N ALA A 587 -9.07 -7.23 -19.61
CA ALA A 587 -9.26 -6.53 -20.88
C ALA A 587 -7.98 -6.53 -21.73
N VAL A 588 -6.83 -6.38 -21.07
CA VAL A 588 -5.50 -6.46 -21.70
C VAL A 588 -5.25 -7.77 -22.42
N PHE A 589 -5.77 -8.91 -21.94
CA PHE A 589 -5.53 -10.21 -22.58
C PHE A 589 -6.21 -10.32 -23.95
N ALA A 590 -7.21 -9.49 -24.21
CA ALA A 590 -7.89 -9.38 -25.50
C ALA A 590 -7.57 -8.08 -26.24
N ASN A 591 -6.46 -7.41 -25.88
CA ASN A 591 -6.03 -6.15 -26.48
C ASN A 591 -7.11 -5.05 -26.50
N ARG A 592 -8.04 -5.09 -25.53
CA ARG A 592 -9.12 -4.11 -25.38
C ARG A 592 -8.61 -2.92 -24.58
N ARG A 593 -7.98 -1.94 -25.23
CA ARG A 593 -7.28 -0.83 -24.53
C ARG A 593 -8.06 0.48 -24.51
N GLU A 594 -9.32 0.49 -24.95
CA GLU A 594 -10.14 1.72 -25.01
C GLU A 594 -10.33 2.36 -23.63
N TYR A 595 -10.29 1.55 -22.56
CA TYR A 595 -10.36 2.04 -21.17
C TYR A 595 -9.18 2.96 -20.83
N VAL A 596 -7.99 2.72 -21.39
CA VAL A 596 -6.80 3.57 -21.20
C VAL A 596 -7.11 4.97 -21.68
N SER A 597 -7.67 5.11 -22.89
CA SER A 597 -8.03 6.42 -23.43
C SER A 597 -9.15 7.08 -22.65
N ARG A 598 -10.19 6.33 -22.29
CA ARG A 598 -11.37 6.81 -21.58
C ARG A 598 -11.04 7.35 -20.19
N VAL A 599 -10.26 6.61 -19.41
CA VAL A 599 -9.93 6.98 -18.03
C VAL A 599 -8.81 8.01 -17.99
N SER A 600 -7.75 7.84 -18.79
CA SER A 600 -6.65 8.82 -18.83
C SER A 600 -7.03 10.13 -19.53
N LYS A 601 -8.13 10.15 -20.30
CA LYS A 601 -8.55 11.26 -21.17
C LYS A 601 -7.47 11.64 -22.20
N LYS A 602 -6.67 10.67 -22.63
CA LYS A 602 -5.59 10.86 -23.62
C LYS A 602 -5.79 9.95 -24.84
N PRO A 603 -5.42 10.40 -26.05
CA PRO A 603 -5.43 9.54 -27.22
C PRO A 603 -4.41 8.40 -27.07
N ILE A 604 -4.79 7.19 -27.46
CA ILE A 604 -3.91 6.02 -27.44
C ILE A 604 -3.40 5.69 -28.83
N VAL A 605 -2.20 5.10 -28.89
CA VAL A 605 -1.58 4.56 -30.12
C VAL A 605 -1.15 3.13 -29.83
N TYR A 606 -1.67 2.18 -30.60
CA TYR A 606 -1.29 0.78 -30.52
C TYR A 606 0.06 0.56 -31.22
N ASN A 607 0.97 -0.16 -30.59
CA ASN A 607 2.24 -0.54 -31.22
C ASN A 607 2.76 -1.90 -30.72
N SER A 608 3.02 -2.81 -31.66
CA SER A 608 3.71 -4.08 -31.41
C SER A 608 5.19 -4.03 -31.82
N ALA A 609 5.54 -3.16 -32.77
CA ALA A 609 6.86 -3.07 -33.37
C ALA A 609 7.97 -2.80 -32.34
N ILE A 610 7.74 -1.90 -31.38
CA ILE A 610 8.69 -1.56 -30.31
C ILE A 610 9.04 -2.77 -29.47
N PHE A 611 8.04 -3.58 -29.08
CA PHE A 611 8.26 -4.78 -28.28
C PHE A 611 8.97 -5.90 -29.05
N SER A 612 8.93 -5.85 -30.38
CA SER A 612 9.59 -6.80 -31.28
C SER A 612 10.90 -6.28 -31.89
N ALA A 613 11.33 -5.08 -31.53
CA ALA A 613 12.49 -4.43 -32.14
C ALA A 613 13.76 -5.24 -31.87
N LYS A 614 14.55 -5.45 -32.94
CA LYS A 614 15.76 -6.29 -32.88
C LYS A 614 16.95 -5.57 -32.26
N ASP A 615 16.97 -4.24 -32.38
CA ASP A 615 18.02 -3.40 -31.84
C ASP A 615 17.47 -2.06 -31.33
N ARG A 616 18.36 -1.36 -30.61
CA ARG A 616 18.06 -0.10 -29.92
C ARG A 616 17.75 1.04 -30.89
N SER A 617 18.39 1.06 -32.06
CA SER A 617 18.21 2.12 -33.06
C SER A 617 16.80 2.04 -33.65
N GLN A 618 16.37 0.81 -33.99
CA GLN A 618 15.03 0.55 -34.48
C GLN A 618 13.96 0.96 -33.47
N ALA A 619 14.11 0.55 -32.19
CA ALA A 619 13.13 0.89 -31.15
C ALA A 619 13.04 2.39 -30.88
N ARG A 620 14.18 3.11 -30.87
CA ARG A 620 14.22 4.58 -30.75
C ARG A 620 13.54 5.28 -31.92
N GLN A 621 13.83 4.84 -33.14
CA GLN A 621 13.24 5.43 -34.33
C GLN A 621 11.72 5.23 -34.34
N GLU A 622 11.26 4.04 -33.95
CA GLU A 622 9.84 3.73 -33.83
C GLU A 622 9.17 4.61 -32.78
N MET A 623 9.74 4.73 -31.58
CA MET A 623 9.24 5.64 -30.53
C MET A 623 9.14 7.10 -31.02
N LYS A 624 10.15 7.58 -31.75
CA LYS A 624 10.16 8.92 -32.34
C LYS A 624 9.05 9.09 -33.38
N ASN A 625 8.83 8.09 -34.23
CA ASN A 625 7.82 8.11 -35.29
C ASN A 625 6.39 8.17 -34.73
N LEU A 626 6.13 7.50 -33.60
CA LEU A 626 4.80 7.50 -32.97
C LEU A 626 4.41 8.86 -32.40
N GLY A 627 5.39 9.70 -32.03
CA GLY A 627 5.15 11.00 -31.39
C GLY A 627 4.37 10.86 -30.08
N VAL A 628 4.64 9.78 -29.33
CA VAL A 628 4.02 9.50 -28.04
C VAL A 628 4.79 10.21 -26.92
N LYS A 629 4.05 10.63 -25.90
CA LYS A 629 4.64 11.25 -24.70
C LYS A 629 4.73 10.25 -23.55
N TYR A 630 3.85 9.26 -23.55
CA TYR A 630 3.76 8.27 -22.50
C TYR A 630 3.74 6.87 -23.10
N VAL A 631 4.32 5.91 -22.38
CA VAL A 631 4.14 4.48 -22.60
C VAL A 631 3.44 3.90 -21.38
N TYR A 632 2.35 3.19 -21.61
CA TYR A 632 1.57 2.50 -20.58
C TYR A 632 1.70 1.00 -20.78
N THR A 633 2.32 0.32 -19.81
CA THR A 633 2.48 -1.13 -19.80
C THR A 633 1.71 -1.74 -18.64
N VAL A 634 1.15 -2.93 -18.88
CA VAL A 634 0.35 -3.68 -17.90
C VAL A 634 1.09 -4.94 -17.48
N LYS A 635 0.91 -5.31 -16.21
CA LYS A 635 1.36 -6.59 -15.65
C LYS A 635 0.23 -7.21 -14.83
N TYR A 636 -0.04 -8.48 -15.04
CA TYR A 636 -1.16 -9.18 -14.45
C TYR A 636 -0.84 -10.67 -14.36
N GLU A 637 -0.66 -11.16 -13.13
CA GLU A 637 -0.20 -12.54 -12.88
C GLU A 637 1.03 -12.87 -13.76
N ASP A 638 0.95 -13.88 -14.63
CA ASP A 638 2.04 -14.31 -15.51
C ASP A 638 2.17 -13.45 -16.80
N TYR A 639 1.23 -12.55 -17.07
CA TYR A 639 1.27 -11.66 -18.22
C TYR A 639 1.99 -10.36 -17.87
N LYS A 640 3.04 -10.00 -18.63
CA LYS A 640 3.76 -8.73 -18.44
C LYS A 640 4.17 -8.09 -19.76
N GLU A 641 3.87 -6.80 -19.89
CA GLU A 641 4.37 -5.95 -20.97
C GLU A 641 5.69 -5.32 -20.53
N VAL A 642 6.81 -5.80 -21.09
CA VAL A 642 8.16 -5.33 -20.75
C VAL A 642 8.77 -4.62 -21.95
N LEU A 643 9.30 -3.42 -21.73
CA LEU A 643 10.10 -2.73 -22.74
C LEU A 643 11.41 -3.51 -23.00
N PRO A 644 11.79 -3.77 -24.27
CA PRO A 644 12.87 -4.71 -24.58
C PRO A 644 14.28 -4.16 -24.32
N PHE A 645 14.42 -2.86 -24.09
CA PHE A 645 15.71 -2.20 -23.84
C PHE A 645 15.64 -1.35 -22.57
N SER A 646 16.82 -0.99 -22.05
CA SER A 646 16.88 -0.17 -20.83
C SER A 646 16.18 1.18 -21.02
N PRO A 647 15.67 1.81 -19.96
CA PRO A 647 14.96 3.09 -20.06
C PRO A 647 15.80 4.18 -20.75
N GLY A 648 17.10 4.25 -20.45
CA GLY A 648 18.04 5.15 -21.13
C GLY A 648 18.24 4.83 -22.61
N ASP A 649 18.23 3.55 -22.99
CA ASP A 649 18.27 3.14 -24.39
C ASP A 649 17.00 3.51 -25.15
N LEU A 650 15.85 3.69 -24.50
CA LEU A 650 14.60 4.14 -25.16
C LEU A 650 14.30 5.63 -24.96
N ASN A 651 15.18 6.34 -24.24
CA ASN A 651 14.96 7.72 -23.81
C ASN A 651 13.62 7.89 -23.06
N VAL A 652 13.31 6.93 -22.19
CA VAL A 652 12.13 6.95 -21.33
C VAL A 652 12.54 6.93 -19.87
N GLU A 653 11.65 7.44 -19.02
CA GLU A 653 11.80 7.43 -17.58
C GLU A 653 10.53 6.90 -16.93
N LYS A 654 10.68 5.93 -16.02
CA LYS A 654 9.56 5.43 -15.23
C LYS A 654 9.18 6.50 -14.22
N ILE A 655 7.92 6.94 -14.28
CA ILE A 655 7.40 7.99 -13.39
C ILE A 655 6.32 7.45 -12.44
N PHE A 656 5.90 6.21 -12.64
CA PHE A 656 4.94 5.51 -11.79
C PHE A 656 4.99 4.01 -12.04
N GLU A 657 4.85 3.21 -10.97
CA GLU A 657 4.62 1.77 -11.03
C GLU A 657 3.81 1.32 -9.82
N ASN A 658 2.85 0.43 -10.03
CA ASN A 658 2.16 -0.31 -8.97
C ASN A 658 2.09 -1.81 -9.32
N ALA A 659 1.15 -2.56 -8.74
CA ALA A 659 1.04 -4.00 -8.97
C ALA A 659 0.62 -4.37 -10.40
N ASN A 660 -0.12 -3.49 -11.10
CA ASN A 660 -0.70 -3.85 -12.39
C ASN A 660 -0.28 -2.97 -13.56
N ALA A 661 0.35 -1.83 -13.34
CA ALA A 661 0.71 -0.94 -14.42
C ALA A 661 2.00 -0.15 -14.15
N GLN A 662 2.65 0.24 -15.24
CA GLN A 662 3.75 1.19 -15.25
C GLN A 662 3.45 2.32 -16.22
N ILE A 663 3.92 3.53 -15.87
CA ILE A 663 3.87 4.70 -16.74
C ILE A 663 5.29 5.18 -16.97
N TRP A 664 5.65 5.26 -18.25
CA TRP A 664 6.94 5.78 -18.67
C TRP A 664 6.73 7.08 -19.44
N MET A 665 7.49 8.12 -19.10
CA MET A 665 7.52 9.38 -19.85
C MET A 665 8.64 9.34 -20.88
N VAL A 666 8.35 9.70 -22.12
CA VAL A 666 9.36 9.88 -23.18
C VAL A 666 10.04 11.22 -22.96
N ARG A 667 11.37 11.21 -22.79
CA ARG A 667 12.18 12.43 -22.76
C ARG A 667 12.30 12.94 -24.20
N ILE A 668 11.93 14.19 -24.43
CA ILE A 668 12.03 14.85 -25.75
C ILE A 668 13.27 15.70 -25.78
#